data_AF-C3Y9Z2-F1
#
_entry.id   AF-C3Y9Z2-F1
#
_cell.length_a   1.000
_cell.length_b   1.000
_cell.length_c   1.000
_cell.angle_alpha   90.00
_cell.angle_beta   90.00
_cell.angle_gamma   90.00
#
_symmetry.space_group_name_H-M   'P 1'
#
loop_
_entity.id
_entity.type
_entity.pdbx_description
1 polymer ?
#
loop_
_entity_poly.entity_id
_entity_poly.type
_entity_poly.pdbx_seq_one_letter_code
_entity_poly.pdbx_strand_id
1 'polypeptide(L)'
;MQGNLAAEANMIILDTLELIVQTVLVSDSLQSLLGSVLRVLLHSLACNQSTYVLQNLFATQRAIVFKFPELLFEEETEQCADLCLRLLRHCSSCISNTRSHSSASLYLLMRQNFEIGNNFARVKMQVTMSLSSLVGSSQSFNEEYLRRSLKTILMYAQEDAELQGTTFPEQVRDLVFNLHMILSDTVKMKEFQEDPEMLLDLMYRIAKGYQNSPDLRLTWLQNMAGKHTERGNHAEAAQCLVHSAALVAEYLNMLEDKPYLPIGCVSFQNISSNVLEESAVSDDVVSPDEEGICTGKYFTELGLVGLLEQAAYAFSMAQMYEAQNETYKILIPIHEAERSHKKLATIHGKLQEAFQQIIKQDQAGKRMFGTFFRVGFYGSKFGDLDGEEFVYKEPAITKLPEIAHRLESFYADRFGQDLVEVIKDSSPVDSSRLHPNKAYIQLTYVEPYFDLYEMKDRISYFDKNYNLRRFMFATPFTKDGRAHGELTEQYKRKTILTTANAFPYVKTRVSVIYRVEIVLTPVEVAIEDIQKKTKELFLATTQDPADPKMLQMVLQGCIGTTVNQGPLEVATAFLTDLPDDLSLAKHYNKLRLCFKDFSKKCSDALKKNRSLIGPDQKEYQHELERNYRRFVERLMPLVNDKRIINIMRNTRR
;
A
#
# COMPACT_ATOMS: atom_id res chain seq x y z
N MET A 1 14.01 -56.94 -5.19
CA MET A 1 12.89 -57.85 -5.51
C MET A 1 11.53 -57.20 -5.28
N GLN A 2 11.23 -56.67 -4.08
CA GLN A 2 9.95 -55.99 -3.80
C GLN A 2 9.66 -54.77 -4.70
N GLY A 3 10.66 -53.91 -4.96
CA GLY A 3 10.49 -52.75 -5.86
C GLY A 3 10.18 -53.11 -7.32
N ASN A 4 10.76 -54.21 -7.83
CA ASN A 4 10.48 -54.67 -9.19
C ASN A 4 9.09 -55.30 -9.28
N LEU A 5 8.67 -56.06 -8.26
CA LEU A 5 7.31 -56.61 -8.22
C LEU A 5 6.26 -55.49 -8.16
N ALA A 6 6.51 -54.44 -7.39
CA ALA A 6 5.65 -53.26 -7.36
C ALA A 6 5.60 -52.54 -8.71
N ALA A 7 6.74 -52.42 -9.41
CA ALA A 7 6.78 -51.82 -10.73
C ALA A 7 5.96 -52.62 -11.75
N GLU A 8 6.14 -53.95 -11.80
CA GLU A 8 5.36 -54.84 -12.67
C GLU A 8 3.86 -54.79 -12.37
N ALA A 9 3.48 -54.82 -11.08
CA ALA A 9 2.08 -54.71 -10.70
C ALA A 9 1.44 -53.38 -11.17
N ASN A 10 2.15 -52.26 -11.03
CA ASN A 10 1.65 -50.97 -11.53
C ASN A 10 1.61 -50.90 -13.05
N MET A 11 2.52 -51.57 -13.77
CA MET A 11 2.46 -51.68 -15.23
C MET A 11 1.26 -52.49 -15.69
N ILE A 12 0.95 -53.62 -15.04
CA ILE A 12 -0.26 -54.40 -15.33
C ILE A 12 -1.52 -53.57 -15.09
N ILE A 13 -1.55 -52.79 -14.00
CA ILE A 13 -2.66 -51.86 -13.74
C ILE A 13 -2.77 -50.85 -14.88
N LEU A 14 -1.66 -50.24 -15.31
CA LEU A 14 -1.65 -49.29 -16.43
C LEU A 14 -2.19 -49.92 -17.73
N ASP A 15 -1.74 -51.13 -18.07
CA ASP A 15 -2.21 -51.86 -19.25
C ASP A 15 -3.72 -52.13 -19.18
N THR A 16 -4.23 -52.50 -18.01
CA THR A 16 -5.69 -52.66 -17.82
C THR A 16 -6.45 -51.35 -17.96
N LEU A 17 -5.92 -50.24 -17.46
CA LEU A 17 -6.52 -48.91 -17.64
C LEU A 17 -6.55 -48.52 -19.12
N GLU A 18 -5.47 -48.77 -19.86
CA GLU A 18 -5.40 -48.46 -21.29
C GLU A 18 -6.39 -49.31 -22.11
N LEU A 19 -6.58 -50.58 -21.75
CA LEU A 19 -7.60 -51.43 -22.37
C LEU A 19 -9.02 -50.93 -22.10
N ILE A 20 -9.30 -50.42 -20.89
CA ILE A 20 -10.57 -49.77 -20.58
C ILE A 20 -10.75 -48.53 -21.45
N VAL A 21 -9.74 -47.65 -21.55
CA VAL A 21 -9.79 -46.44 -22.38
C VAL A 21 -10.03 -46.77 -23.85
N GLN A 22 -9.37 -47.80 -24.38
CA GLN A 22 -9.61 -48.29 -25.75
C GLN A 22 -11.04 -48.80 -25.95
N THR A 23 -11.61 -49.46 -24.95
CA THR A 23 -13.00 -49.94 -25.01
C THR A 23 -14.00 -48.79 -24.98
N VAL A 24 -13.74 -47.77 -24.17
CA VAL A 24 -14.59 -46.56 -24.10
C VAL A 24 -14.58 -45.80 -25.44
N LEU A 25 -13.44 -45.72 -26.12
CA LEU A 25 -13.34 -45.10 -27.47
C LEU A 25 -14.25 -45.75 -28.51
N VAL A 26 -14.66 -47.01 -28.32
CA VAL A 26 -15.51 -47.76 -29.24
C VAL A 26 -16.99 -47.71 -28.81
N SER A 27 -17.29 -47.30 -27.58
CA SER A 27 -18.63 -47.35 -27.01
C SER A 27 -18.93 -46.11 -26.15
N ASP A 28 -19.63 -45.13 -26.73
CA ASP A 28 -20.00 -43.86 -26.07
C ASP A 28 -20.75 -44.05 -24.74
N SER A 29 -21.49 -45.14 -24.58
CA SER A 29 -22.23 -45.46 -23.33
C SER A 29 -21.34 -45.72 -22.11
N LEU A 30 -20.02 -45.83 -22.29
CA LEU A 30 -19.06 -46.16 -21.23
C LEU A 30 -18.21 -44.96 -20.79
N GLN A 31 -18.50 -43.75 -21.26
CA GLN A 31 -17.73 -42.55 -20.92
C GLN A 31 -17.61 -42.29 -19.40
N SER A 32 -18.62 -42.66 -18.61
CA SER A 32 -18.60 -42.53 -17.14
C SER A 32 -17.49 -43.33 -16.45
N LEU A 33 -16.89 -44.33 -17.11
CA LEU A 33 -15.75 -45.08 -16.59
C LEU A 33 -14.45 -44.27 -16.63
N LEU A 34 -14.35 -43.25 -17.51
CA LEU A 34 -13.13 -42.44 -17.67
C LEU A 34 -12.79 -41.68 -16.38
N GLY A 35 -13.78 -41.14 -15.67
CA GLY A 35 -13.56 -40.49 -14.37
C GLY A 35 -12.97 -41.45 -13.33
N SER A 36 -13.37 -42.73 -13.35
CA SER A 36 -12.78 -43.76 -12.47
C SER A 36 -11.35 -44.12 -12.88
N VAL A 37 -11.08 -44.23 -14.17
CA VAL A 37 -9.72 -44.45 -14.71
C VAL A 37 -8.78 -43.32 -14.28
N LEU A 38 -9.24 -42.07 -14.38
CA LEU A 38 -8.47 -40.90 -13.99
C LEU A 38 -8.16 -40.89 -12.48
N ARG A 39 -9.12 -41.24 -11.61
CA ARG A 39 -8.87 -41.40 -10.15
C ARG A 39 -7.80 -42.44 -9.85
N VAL A 40 -7.82 -43.60 -10.51
CA VAL A 40 -6.80 -44.65 -10.30
C VAL A 40 -5.43 -44.17 -10.78
N LEU A 41 -5.38 -43.44 -11.89
CA LEU A 41 -4.16 -42.86 -12.43
C LEU A 41 -3.59 -41.78 -11.48
N LEU A 42 -4.43 -40.90 -10.95
CA LEU A 42 -4.06 -39.88 -9.97
C LEU A 42 -3.54 -40.49 -8.67
N HIS A 43 -4.22 -41.54 -8.18
CA HIS A 43 -3.75 -42.28 -7.00
C HIS A 43 -2.38 -42.92 -7.26
N SER A 44 -2.17 -43.51 -8.44
CA SER A 44 -0.87 -44.06 -8.84
C SER A 44 0.22 -42.98 -8.89
N LEU A 45 -0.08 -41.78 -9.39
CA LEU A 45 0.84 -40.62 -9.41
C LEU A 45 1.14 -40.04 -8.02
N ALA A 46 0.22 -40.20 -7.06
CA ALA A 46 0.39 -39.76 -5.68
C ALA A 46 1.36 -40.66 -4.89
N CYS A 47 1.47 -41.93 -5.28
CA CYS A 47 2.33 -42.93 -4.68
C CYS A 47 3.81 -42.77 -5.08
N ASN A 48 4.70 -43.37 -4.29
CA ASN A 48 6.14 -43.40 -4.59
C ASN A 48 6.43 -44.47 -5.66
N GLN A 49 6.32 -44.07 -6.92
CA GLN A 49 6.53 -44.95 -8.07
C GLN A 49 7.98 -44.94 -8.57
N SER A 50 8.36 -45.99 -9.31
CA SER A 50 9.65 -46.02 -10.02
C SER A 50 9.67 -45.04 -11.20
N THR A 51 10.86 -44.61 -11.64
CA THR A 51 11.00 -43.70 -12.79
C THR A 51 10.42 -44.27 -14.08
N TYR A 52 10.54 -45.59 -14.27
CA TYR A 52 9.98 -46.30 -15.42
C TYR A 52 8.45 -46.26 -15.42
N VAL A 53 7.82 -46.59 -14.29
CA VAL A 53 6.35 -46.55 -14.16
C VAL A 53 5.83 -45.13 -14.30
N LEU A 54 6.49 -44.13 -13.71
CA LEU A 54 6.10 -42.72 -13.83
C LEU A 54 6.11 -42.24 -15.28
N GLN A 55 7.11 -42.61 -16.07
CA GLN A 55 7.17 -42.23 -17.48
C GLN A 55 5.95 -42.73 -18.25
N ASN A 56 5.54 -43.98 -18.01
CA ASN A 56 4.36 -44.56 -18.66
C ASN A 56 3.06 -43.94 -18.12
N LEU A 57 2.96 -43.70 -16.80
CA LEU A 57 1.83 -42.98 -16.20
C LEU A 57 1.64 -41.59 -16.82
N PHE A 58 2.71 -40.83 -17.02
CA PHE A 58 2.62 -39.52 -17.68
C PHE A 58 2.23 -39.64 -19.17
N ALA A 59 2.67 -40.69 -19.86
CA ALA A 59 2.28 -40.93 -21.25
C ALA A 59 0.77 -41.23 -21.35
N THR A 60 0.26 -42.13 -20.51
CA THR A 60 -1.18 -42.45 -20.43
C THR A 60 -1.99 -41.21 -20.02
N GLN A 61 -1.52 -40.43 -19.04
CA GLN A 61 -2.16 -39.18 -18.63
C GLN A 61 -2.28 -38.19 -19.80
N ARG A 62 -1.19 -37.94 -20.55
CA ARG A 62 -1.22 -37.05 -21.71
C ARG A 62 -2.16 -37.57 -22.80
N ALA A 63 -2.17 -38.88 -23.04
CA ALA A 63 -3.05 -39.50 -24.01
C ALA A 63 -4.53 -39.33 -23.65
N ILE A 64 -4.89 -39.47 -22.37
CA ILE A 64 -6.27 -39.24 -21.89
C ILE A 64 -6.66 -37.78 -22.08
N VAL A 65 -5.82 -36.83 -21.64
CA VAL A 65 -6.11 -35.39 -21.77
C VAL A 65 -6.27 -34.96 -23.23
N PHE A 66 -5.43 -35.46 -24.12
CA PHE A 66 -5.51 -35.13 -25.55
C PHE A 66 -6.74 -35.74 -26.22
N LYS A 67 -7.16 -36.95 -25.82
CA LYS A 67 -8.32 -37.64 -26.42
C LYS A 67 -9.66 -37.18 -25.86
N PHE A 68 -9.70 -36.81 -24.59
CA PHE A 68 -10.90 -36.45 -23.84
C PHE A 68 -10.66 -35.17 -23.04
N PRO A 69 -10.45 -34.01 -23.68
CA PRO A 69 -10.19 -32.77 -22.97
C PRO A 69 -11.42 -32.29 -22.19
N GLU A 70 -12.64 -32.46 -22.74
CA GLU A 70 -13.91 -32.10 -22.10
C GLU A 70 -14.13 -32.83 -20.76
N LEU A 71 -13.73 -34.11 -20.67
CA LEU A 71 -13.80 -34.89 -19.43
C LEU A 71 -13.10 -34.18 -18.26
N LEU A 72 -11.89 -33.64 -18.49
CA LEU A 72 -11.10 -33.04 -17.42
C LEU A 72 -11.52 -31.59 -17.14
N PHE A 73 -11.91 -30.85 -18.17
CA PHE A 73 -12.17 -29.42 -18.07
C PHE A 73 -13.64 -29.07 -17.82
N GLU A 74 -14.58 -29.99 -18.06
CA GLU A 74 -16.02 -29.76 -17.85
C GLU A 74 -16.62 -30.73 -16.82
N GLU A 75 -16.33 -32.03 -16.90
CA GLU A 75 -17.00 -33.06 -16.07
C GLU A 75 -16.32 -33.34 -14.73
N GLU A 76 -15.00 -33.54 -14.70
CA GLU A 76 -14.23 -34.03 -13.52
C GLU A 76 -13.25 -32.96 -13.01
N THR A 77 -13.81 -31.83 -12.61
CA THR A 77 -13.11 -30.59 -12.25
C THR A 77 -12.17 -30.72 -11.04
N GLU A 78 -12.61 -31.43 -10.00
CA GLU A 78 -11.78 -31.75 -8.82
C GLU A 78 -10.54 -32.57 -9.18
N GLN A 79 -10.66 -33.45 -10.20
CA GLN A 79 -9.57 -34.28 -10.66
C GLN A 79 -8.53 -33.47 -11.43
N CYS A 80 -8.94 -32.40 -12.11
CA CYS A 80 -8.01 -31.43 -12.70
C CYS A 80 -7.16 -30.73 -11.63
N ALA A 81 -7.77 -30.37 -10.50
CA ALA A 81 -7.06 -29.76 -9.38
C ALA A 81 -6.02 -30.73 -8.76
N ASP A 82 -6.41 -31.98 -8.45
CA ASP A 82 -5.47 -32.99 -7.93
C ASP A 82 -4.38 -33.31 -8.97
N LEU A 83 -4.72 -33.38 -10.26
CA LEU A 83 -3.74 -33.56 -11.33
C LEU A 83 -2.68 -32.45 -11.34
N CYS A 84 -3.10 -31.18 -11.30
CA CYS A 84 -2.20 -30.04 -11.25
C CYS A 84 -1.26 -30.13 -10.04
N LEU A 85 -1.79 -30.50 -8.86
CA LEU A 85 -1.01 -30.68 -7.65
C LEU A 85 0.04 -31.80 -7.79
N ARG A 86 -0.34 -32.97 -8.34
CA ARG A 86 0.60 -34.08 -8.56
C ARG A 86 1.68 -33.72 -9.58
N LEU A 87 1.31 -33.10 -10.69
CA LEU A 87 2.25 -32.66 -11.72
C LEU A 87 3.24 -31.64 -11.16
N LEU A 88 2.76 -30.65 -10.41
CA LEU A 88 3.61 -29.63 -9.82
C LEU A 88 4.57 -30.22 -8.77
N ARG A 89 4.11 -31.20 -7.97
CA ARG A 89 4.97 -31.98 -7.06
C ARG A 89 6.09 -32.68 -7.82
N HIS A 90 5.78 -33.37 -8.92
CA HIS A 90 6.78 -34.06 -9.76
C HIS A 90 7.71 -33.09 -10.52
N CYS A 91 7.27 -31.86 -10.80
CA CYS A 91 8.13 -30.79 -11.31
C CYS A 91 9.23 -30.38 -10.31
N SER A 92 9.03 -30.60 -9.01
CA SER A 92 10.04 -30.37 -7.97
C SER A 92 10.96 -31.57 -7.70
N SER A 93 10.81 -32.68 -8.43
CA SER A 93 11.60 -33.90 -8.22
C SER A 93 13.09 -33.68 -8.47
N CYS A 94 13.98 -34.36 -7.74
CA CYS A 94 15.42 -34.33 -8.00
C CYS A 94 15.80 -35.03 -9.32
N ILE A 95 14.92 -35.88 -9.86
CA ILE A 95 15.17 -36.67 -11.07
C ILE A 95 14.81 -35.86 -12.32
N SER A 96 15.79 -35.64 -13.20
CA SER A 96 15.59 -34.81 -14.40
C SER A 96 14.55 -35.37 -15.36
N ASN A 97 14.54 -36.69 -15.59
CA ASN A 97 13.59 -37.32 -16.51
C ASN A 97 12.14 -37.14 -16.05
N THR A 98 11.87 -37.35 -14.76
CA THR A 98 10.56 -37.13 -14.14
C THR A 98 10.11 -35.69 -14.28
N ARG A 99 11.01 -34.72 -14.03
CA ARG A 99 10.70 -33.29 -14.21
C ARG A 99 10.34 -32.95 -15.65
N SER A 100 11.09 -33.44 -16.62
CA SER A 100 10.82 -33.17 -18.04
C SER A 100 9.46 -33.72 -18.48
N HIS A 101 9.12 -34.95 -18.10
CA HIS A 101 7.81 -35.53 -18.40
C HIS A 101 6.66 -34.81 -17.70
N SER A 102 6.84 -34.42 -16.43
CA SER A 102 5.82 -33.67 -15.69
C SER A 102 5.60 -32.27 -16.28
N SER A 103 6.69 -31.58 -16.66
CA SER A 103 6.64 -30.27 -17.32
C SER A 103 5.92 -30.35 -18.66
N ALA A 104 6.16 -31.39 -19.45
CA ALA A 104 5.46 -31.62 -20.72
C ALA A 104 3.97 -31.91 -20.52
N SER A 105 3.62 -32.68 -19.49
CA SER A 105 2.22 -32.93 -19.10
C SER A 105 1.50 -31.65 -18.66
N LEU A 106 2.17 -30.80 -17.87
CA LEU A 106 1.60 -29.55 -17.41
C LEU A 106 1.43 -28.54 -18.55
N TYR A 107 2.40 -28.46 -19.46
CA TYR A 107 2.30 -27.68 -20.69
C TYR A 107 1.13 -28.15 -21.58
N LEU A 108 0.98 -29.46 -21.77
CA LEU A 108 -0.13 -30.01 -22.55
C LEU A 108 -1.49 -29.64 -21.96
N LEU A 109 -1.64 -29.67 -20.63
CA LEU A 109 -2.88 -29.23 -19.96
C LEU A 109 -3.22 -27.78 -20.29
N MET A 110 -2.24 -26.88 -20.20
CA MET A 110 -2.43 -25.46 -20.53
C MET A 110 -2.81 -25.30 -22.01
N ARG A 111 -2.10 -25.99 -22.90
CA ARG A 111 -2.35 -25.96 -24.35
C ARG A 111 -3.76 -26.44 -24.70
N GLN A 112 -4.17 -27.60 -24.19
CA GLN A 112 -5.47 -28.18 -24.51
C GLN A 112 -6.63 -27.34 -23.95
N ASN A 113 -6.48 -26.77 -22.75
CA ASN A 113 -7.49 -25.86 -22.21
C ASN A 113 -7.60 -24.57 -23.04
N PHE A 114 -6.47 -24.03 -23.52
CA PHE A 114 -6.45 -22.87 -24.40
C PHE A 114 -7.09 -23.15 -25.76
N GLU A 115 -6.87 -24.33 -26.37
CA GLU A 115 -7.49 -24.69 -27.65
C GLU A 115 -9.03 -24.77 -27.57
N ILE A 116 -9.60 -25.12 -26.41
CA ILE A 116 -11.06 -25.15 -26.19
C ILE A 116 -11.64 -23.74 -26.01
N GLY A 117 -11.04 -22.94 -25.11
CA GLY A 117 -11.64 -21.70 -24.62
C GLY A 117 -10.95 -20.40 -25.04
N ASN A 118 -9.86 -20.45 -25.82
CA ASN A 118 -8.93 -19.33 -26.09
C ASN A 118 -8.36 -18.66 -24.82
N ASN A 119 -8.41 -19.36 -23.68
CA ASN A 119 -7.81 -18.98 -22.41
C ASN A 119 -7.61 -20.25 -21.57
N PHE A 120 -6.73 -20.22 -20.58
CA PHE A 120 -6.57 -21.30 -19.60
C PHE A 120 -6.65 -20.81 -18.15
N ALA A 121 -7.44 -19.77 -17.87
CA ALA A 121 -7.63 -19.18 -16.55
C ALA A 121 -7.89 -20.22 -15.44
N ARG A 122 -8.69 -21.25 -15.74
CA ARG A 122 -8.97 -22.36 -14.82
C ARG A 122 -7.71 -23.14 -14.45
N VAL A 123 -6.94 -23.61 -15.43
CA VAL A 123 -5.67 -24.32 -15.18
C VAL A 123 -4.68 -23.39 -14.48
N LYS A 124 -4.63 -22.12 -14.87
CA LYS A 124 -3.80 -21.08 -14.24
C LYS A 124 -4.09 -20.96 -12.74
N MET A 125 -5.37 -20.88 -12.36
CA MET A 125 -5.83 -20.85 -10.97
C MET A 125 -5.44 -22.15 -10.23
N GLN A 126 -5.73 -23.32 -10.80
CA GLN A 126 -5.47 -24.61 -10.15
C GLN A 126 -3.97 -24.86 -9.91
N VAL A 127 -3.11 -24.47 -10.86
CA VAL A 127 -1.65 -24.54 -10.70
C VAL A 127 -1.18 -23.59 -9.60
N THR A 128 -1.75 -22.38 -9.55
CA THR A 128 -1.41 -21.38 -8.53
C THR A 128 -1.84 -21.84 -7.12
N MET A 129 -3.04 -22.40 -6.98
CA MET A 129 -3.53 -22.98 -5.72
C MET A 129 -2.69 -24.20 -5.28
N SER A 130 -2.36 -25.08 -6.24
CA SER A 130 -1.50 -26.24 -6.00
C SER A 130 -0.13 -25.84 -5.47
N LEU A 131 0.44 -24.75 -5.98
CA LEU A 131 1.70 -24.18 -5.50
C LEU A 131 1.59 -23.80 -4.01
N SER A 132 0.51 -23.11 -3.62
CA SER A 132 0.26 -22.72 -2.23
C SER A 132 0.26 -23.91 -1.27
N SER A 133 -0.42 -25.00 -1.66
CA SER A 133 -0.46 -26.24 -0.87
C SER A 133 0.93 -26.88 -0.74
N LEU A 134 1.68 -26.96 -1.84
CA LEU A 134 3.02 -27.57 -1.84
C LEU A 134 3.99 -26.83 -0.93
N VAL A 135 4.01 -25.50 -1.02
CA VAL A 135 4.92 -24.67 -0.21
C VAL A 135 4.52 -24.65 1.26
N GLY A 136 3.23 -24.79 1.58
CA GLY A 136 2.71 -24.85 2.95
C GLY A 136 2.91 -26.19 3.65
N SER A 137 2.87 -27.33 2.93
CA SER A 137 2.82 -28.67 3.54
C SER A 137 4.11 -29.50 3.42
N SER A 138 5.00 -29.20 2.47
CA SER A 138 6.12 -30.10 2.15
C SER A 138 7.44 -29.67 2.81
N GLN A 139 7.93 -30.46 3.79
CA GLN A 139 9.27 -30.27 4.37
C GLN A 139 10.41 -30.60 3.37
N SER A 140 10.13 -31.37 2.31
CA SER A 140 11.09 -31.83 1.30
C SER A 140 10.94 -31.16 -0.08
N PHE A 141 10.34 -29.97 -0.12
CA PHE A 141 10.15 -29.22 -1.35
C PHE A 141 11.46 -28.56 -1.80
N ASN A 142 11.88 -28.80 -3.05
CA ASN A 142 13.07 -28.16 -3.63
C ASN A 142 12.66 -27.13 -4.69
N GLU A 143 12.80 -25.87 -4.32
CA GLU A 143 12.46 -24.72 -5.15
C GLU A 143 13.29 -24.66 -6.44
N GLU A 144 14.59 -24.96 -6.37
CA GLU A 144 15.49 -24.83 -7.52
C GLU A 144 15.07 -25.75 -8.67
N TYR A 145 14.67 -26.98 -8.33
CA TYR A 145 14.17 -27.94 -9.31
C TYR A 145 12.85 -27.50 -9.93
N LEU A 146 11.92 -26.96 -9.14
CA LEU A 146 10.68 -26.41 -9.69
C LEU A 146 10.96 -25.22 -10.62
N ARG A 147 11.87 -24.32 -10.25
CA ARG A 147 12.26 -23.19 -11.08
C ARG A 147 12.83 -23.63 -12.43
N ARG A 148 13.60 -24.73 -12.46
CA ARG A 148 14.10 -25.32 -13.72
C ARG A 148 12.96 -25.88 -14.58
N SER A 149 12.00 -26.58 -13.98
CA SER A 149 10.83 -27.12 -14.69
C SER A 149 9.95 -26.01 -15.28
N LEU A 150 9.73 -24.91 -14.56
CA LEU A 150 8.98 -23.75 -15.07
C LEU A 150 9.67 -23.10 -16.28
N LYS A 151 11.01 -23.02 -16.28
CA LYS A 151 11.78 -22.59 -17.46
C LYS A 151 11.60 -23.53 -18.65
N THR A 152 11.55 -24.85 -18.42
CA THR A 152 11.27 -25.82 -19.48
C THR A 152 9.87 -25.62 -20.08
N ILE A 153 8.86 -25.33 -19.27
CA ILE A 153 7.50 -25.04 -19.75
C ILE A 153 7.49 -23.77 -20.61
N LEU A 154 8.22 -22.73 -20.20
CA LEU A 154 8.35 -21.51 -20.98
C LEU A 154 9.00 -21.78 -22.35
N MET A 155 10.02 -22.64 -22.41
CA MET A 155 10.63 -23.05 -23.68
C MET A 155 9.63 -23.77 -24.58
N TYR A 156 8.83 -24.70 -24.04
CA TYR A 156 7.80 -25.39 -24.84
C TYR A 156 6.79 -24.40 -25.44
N ALA A 157 6.38 -23.38 -24.69
CA ALA A 157 5.49 -22.34 -25.20
C ALA A 157 6.13 -21.42 -26.26
N GLN A 158 7.46 -21.27 -26.26
CA GLN A 158 8.20 -20.48 -27.25
C GLN A 158 8.52 -21.27 -28.53
N GLU A 159 8.68 -22.59 -28.42
CA GLU A 159 9.00 -23.46 -29.56
C GLU A 159 7.76 -23.97 -30.30
N ASP A 160 6.56 -23.90 -29.70
CA ASP A 160 5.32 -24.30 -30.36
C ASP A 160 4.90 -23.31 -31.45
N ALA A 161 5.16 -23.68 -32.70
CA ALA A 161 4.89 -22.89 -33.89
C ALA A 161 3.38 -22.69 -34.17
N GLU A 162 2.52 -23.61 -33.71
CA GLU A 162 1.08 -23.54 -33.97
C GLU A 162 0.41 -22.41 -33.18
N LEU A 163 0.93 -22.13 -31.97
CA LEU A 163 0.37 -21.16 -31.03
C LEU A 163 1.18 -19.86 -30.92
N GLN A 164 2.27 -19.68 -31.69
CA GLN A 164 3.06 -18.42 -31.65
C GLN A 164 2.25 -17.17 -32.02
N GLY A 165 1.22 -17.31 -32.85
CA GLY A 165 0.37 -16.19 -33.28
C GLY A 165 -0.74 -15.82 -32.30
N THR A 166 -0.87 -16.52 -31.18
CA THR A 166 -1.95 -16.32 -30.20
C THR A 166 -1.44 -15.68 -28.90
N THR A 167 -2.34 -15.38 -27.97
CA THR A 167 -2.01 -14.85 -26.63
C THR A 167 -1.43 -15.93 -25.69
N PHE A 168 -1.42 -17.20 -26.10
CA PHE A 168 -1.02 -18.32 -25.26
C PHE A 168 0.41 -18.21 -24.71
N PRO A 169 1.47 -17.91 -25.50
CA PRO A 169 2.82 -17.81 -24.97
C PRO A 169 2.99 -16.68 -23.95
N GLU A 170 2.21 -15.61 -24.06
CA GLU A 170 2.21 -14.49 -23.11
C GLU A 170 1.53 -14.90 -21.79
N GLN A 171 0.36 -15.54 -21.87
CA GLN A 171 -0.33 -16.06 -20.67
C GLN A 171 0.52 -17.08 -19.91
N VAL A 172 1.25 -17.97 -20.62
CA VAL A 172 2.16 -18.94 -19.99
C VAL A 172 3.33 -18.22 -19.32
N ARG A 173 3.89 -17.19 -19.96
CA ARG A 173 4.96 -16.36 -19.39
C ARG A 173 4.50 -15.67 -18.10
N ASP A 174 3.30 -15.10 -18.11
CA ASP A 174 2.72 -14.41 -16.95
C ASP A 174 2.45 -15.37 -15.79
N LEU A 175 1.90 -16.56 -16.07
CA LEU A 175 1.73 -17.59 -15.05
C LEU A 175 3.09 -18.00 -14.47
N VAL A 176 4.07 -18.35 -15.30
CA VAL A 176 5.40 -18.76 -14.84
C VAL A 176 6.06 -17.66 -14.00
N PHE A 177 5.96 -16.40 -14.44
CA PHE A 177 6.47 -15.25 -13.68
C PHE A 177 5.77 -15.13 -12.32
N ASN A 178 4.43 -15.22 -12.28
CA ASN A 178 3.68 -15.18 -11.03
C ASN A 178 4.08 -16.31 -10.07
N LEU A 179 4.18 -17.56 -10.56
CA LEU A 179 4.61 -18.70 -9.74
C LEU A 179 6.04 -18.51 -9.20
N HIS A 180 6.95 -17.98 -10.02
CA HIS A 180 8.30 -17.64 -9.57
C HIS A 180 8.31 -16.58 -8.47
N MET A 181 7.49 -15.54 -8.59
CA MET A 181 7.36 -14.49 -7.59
C MET A 181 6.79 -15.03 -6.28
N ILE A 182 5.69 -15.80 -6.33
CA ILE A 182 5.10 -16.44 -5.15
C ILE A 182 6.12 -17.34 -4.45
N LEU A 183 6.85 -18.16 -5.20
CA LEU A 183 7.90 -19.04 -4.65
C LEU A 183 8.99 -18.24 -3.95
N SER A 184 9.59 -17.29 -4.67
CA SER A 184 10.66 -16.44 -4.15
C SER A 184 10.22 -15.69 -2.90
N ASP A 185 9.03 -15.10 -2.92
CA ASP A 185 8.53 -14.30 -1.81
C ASP A 185 8.14 -15.17 -0.62
N THR A 186 7.66 -16.41 -0.84
CA THR A 186 7.36 -17.33 0.27
C THR A 186 8.63 -17.84 0.96
N VAL A 187 9.73 -18.01 0.21
CA VAL A 187 11.04 -18.35 0.80
C VAL A 187 11.59 -17.16 1.58
N LYS A 188 11.62 -15.97 0.98
CA LYS A 188 12.02 -14.72 1.67
C LYS A 188 11.18 -14.47 2.92
N MET A 189 9.89 -14.81 2.92
CA MET A 189 9.03 -14.65 4.08
C MET A 189 9.52 -15.43 5.32
N LYS A 190 10.19 -16.58 5.13
CA LYS A 190 10.81 -17.34 6.22
C LYS A 190 12.11 -16.68 6.72
N GLU A 191 12.86 -16.03 5.84
CA GLU A 191 14.11 -15.33 6.16
C GLU A 191 13.87 -14.00 6.89
N PHE A 192 12.81 -13.28 6.52
CA PHE A 192 12.49 -11.93 7.01
C PHE A 192 11.40 -11.90 8.09
N GLN A 193 11.21 -12.97 8.87
CA GLN A 193 10.18 -13.02 9.92
C GLN A 193 10.35 -11.95 11.01
N GLU A 194 11.60 -11.55 11.26
CA GLU A 194 11.95 -10.52 12.26
C GLU A 194 11.76 -9.09 11.74
N ASP A 195 11.61 -8.89 10.43
CA ASP A 195 11.41 -7.58 9.81
C ASP A 195 9.90 -7.32 9.61
N PRO A 196 9.28 -6.50 10.46
CA PRO A 196 7.83 -6.38 10.47
C PRO A 196 7.27 -5.78 9.19
N GLU A 197 7.96 -4.81 8.60
CA GLU A 197 7.55 -4.13 7.38
C GLU A 197 7.81 -5.00 6.13
N MET A 198 8.99 -5.62 6.03
CA MET A 198 9.29 -6.53 4.91
C MET A 198 8.39 -7.76 4.91
N LEU A 199 8.07 -8.31 6.08
CA LEU A 199 7.12 -9.41 6.21
C LEU A 199 5.76 -9.05 5.61
N LEU A 200 5.22 -7.88 5.94
CA LEU A 200 3.93 -7.42 5.40
C LEU A 200 3.98 -7.12 3.90
N ASP A 201 5.09 -6.60 3.38
CA ASP A 201 5.29 -6.44 1.94
C ASP A 201 5.32 -7.79 1.21
N LEU A 202 6.01 -8.78 1.77
CA LEU A 202 6.04 -10.15 1.22
C LEU A 202 4.66 -10.80 1.27
N MET A 203 3.95 -10.70 2.41
CA MET A 203 2.58 -11.19 2.55
C MET A 203 1.65 -10.56 1.49
N TYR A 204 1.75 -9.24 1.28
CA TYR A 204 0.95 -8.54 0.27
C TYR A 204 1.32 -8.98 -1.16
N ARG A 205 2.61 -9.14 -1.48
CA ARG A 205 3.06 -9.61 -2.80
C ARG A 205 2.55 -11.02 -3.10
N ILE A 206 2.63 -11.91 -2.12
CA ILE A 206 2.06 -13.26 -2.21
C ILE A 206 0.54 -13.18 -2.40
N ALA A 207 -0.14 -12.38 -1.59
CA ALA A 207 -1.58 -12.16 -1.73
C ALA A 207 -1.95 -11.64 -3.12
N LYS A 208 -1.13 -10.75 -3.71
CA LYS A 208 -1.34 -10.21 -5.06
C LYS A 208 -1.08 -11.28 -6.14
N GLY A 209 -0.12 -12.17 -5.93
CA GLY A 209 0.07 -13.33 -6.80
C GLY A 209 -1.15 -14.27 -6.84
N TYR A 210 -1.95 -14.30 -5.76
CA TYR A 210 -3.21 -15.04 -5.68
C TYR A 210 -4.45 -14.25 -6.13
N GLN A 211 -4.30 -13.15 -6.87
CA GLN A 211 -5.44 -12.33 -7.32
C GLN A 211 -6.48 -13.13 -8.12
N ASN A 212 -6.04 -14.15 -8.88
CA ASN A 212 -6.92 -15.04 -9.65
C ASN A 212 -7.50 -16.20 -8.80
N SER A 213 -7.29 -16.19 -7.49
CA SER A 213 -7.76 -17.22 -6.55
C SER A 213 -8.40 -16.54 -5.33
N PRO A 214 -9.69 -16.18 -5.40
CA PRO A 214 -10.33 -15.30 -4.43
C PRO A 214 -10.27 -15.83 -2.99
N ASP A 215 -10.41 -17.14 -2.77
CA ASP A 215 -10.29 -17.76 -1.44
C ASP A 215 -8.88 -17.59 -0.82
N LEU A 216 -7.82 -17.75 -1.63
CA LEU A 216 -6.45 -17.55 -1.16
C LEU A 216 -6.15 -16.08 -0.93
N ARG A 217 -6.55 -15.19 -1.86
CA ARG A 217 -6.44 -13.74 -1.70
C ARG A 217 -7.08 -13.29 -0.39
N LEU A 218 -8.31 -13.74 -0.12
CA LEU A 218 -9.04 -13.45 1.11
C LEU A 218 -8.30 -13.94 2.36
N THR A 219 -7.81 -15.18 2.33
CA THR A 219 -7.06 -15.77 3.45
C THR A 219 -5.82 -14.95 3.80
N TRP A 220 -5.08 -14.49 2.80
CA TRP A 220 -3.90 -13.65 3.02
C TRP A 220 -4.25 -12.26 3.57
N LEU A 221 -5.29 -11.61 3.04
CA LEU A 221 -5.75 -10.33 3.56
C LEU A 221 -6.21 -10.43 5.03
N GLN A 222 -6.91 -11.52 5.39
CA GLN A 222 -7.28 -11.78 6.78
C GLN A 222 -6.06 -12.03 7.69
N ASN A 223 -5.08 -12.81 7.21
CA ASN A 223 -3.84 -13.04 7.95
C ASN A 223 -3.06 -11.73 8.18
N MET A 224 -3.01 -10.85 7.18
CA MET A 224 -2.43 -9.52 7.31
C MET A 224 -3.20 -8.67 8.33
N ALA A 225 -4.53 -8.69 8.31
CA ALA A 225 -5.36 -7.99 9.29
C ALA A 225 -5.08 -8.46 10.73
N GLY A 226 -4.91 -9.78 10.92
CA GLY A 226 -4.52 -10.38 12.18
C GLY A 226 -3.16 -9.88 12.66
N LYS A 227 -2.14 -9.89 11.78
CA LYS A 227 -0.79 -9.39 12.08
C LYS A 227 -0.75 -7.90 12.44
N HIS A 228 -1.56 -7.09 11.77
CA HIS A 228 -1.71 -5.66 12.12
C HIS A 228 -2.39 -5.47 13.47
N THR A 229 -3.41 -6.28 13.77
CA THR A 229 -4.12 -6.23 15.06
C THR A 229 -3.21 -6.62 16.22
N GLU A 230 -2.38 -7.66 16.06
CA GLU A 230 -1.36 -8.07 17.04
C GLU A 230 -0.38 -6.93 17.36
N ARG A 231 -0.11 -6.05 16.40
CA ARG A 231 0.82 -4.92 16.51
C ARG A 231 0.16 -3.59 16.91
N GLY A 232 -1.16 -3.57 17.09
CA GLY A 232 -1.92 -2.34 17.39
C GLY A 232 -2.14 -1.41 16.20
N ASN A 233 -1.82 -1.84 14.97
CA ASN A 233 -2.03 -1.09 13.73
C ASN A 233 -3.47 -1.26 13.24
N HIS A 234 -4.44 -0.78 14.02
CA HIS A 234 -5.87 -1.03 13.77
C HIS A 234 -6.39 -0.38 12.48
N ALA A 235 -5.77 0.72 12.01
CA ALA A 235 -6.17 1.36 10.76
C ALA A 235 -5.84 0.47 9.54
N GLU A 236 -4.65 -0.12 9.52
CA GLU A 236 -4.20 -1.04 8.46
C GLU A 236 -4.98 -2.35 8.52
N ALA A 237 -5.28 -2.85 9.73
CA ALA A 237 -6.15 -4.02 9.92
C ALA A 237 -7.55 -3.78 9.35
N ALA A 238 -8.13 -2.61 9.62
CA ALA A 238 -9.42 -2.22 9.06
C ALA A 238 -9.38 -2.16 7.53
N GLN A 239 -8.31 -1.61 6.93
CA GLN A 239 -8.15 -1.58 5.47
C GLN A 239 -8.04 -2.99 4.88
N CYS A 240 -7.31 -3.92 5.50
CA CYS A 240 -7.26 -5.31 5.04
C CYS A 240 -8.64 -5.98 5.03
N LEU A 241 -9.46 -5.71 6.06
CA LEU A 241 -10.83 -6.22 6.16
C LEU A 241 -11.79 -5.55 5.16
N VAL A 242 -11.61 -4.27 4.87
CA VAL A 242 -12.35 -3.54 3.82
C VAL A 242 -12.04 -4.12 2.44
N HIS A 243 -10.77 -4.36 2.12
CA HIS A 243 -10.37 -5.05 0.89
C HIS A 243 -10.95 -6.48 0.84
N SER A 244 -10.94 -7.20 1.96
CA SER A 244 -11.56 -8.52 2.07
C SER A 244 -13.07 -8.49 1.77
N ALA A 245 -13.79 -7.53 2.35
CA ALA A 245 -15.22 -7.36 2.13
C ALA A 245 -15.54 -6.93 0.68
N ALA A 246 -14.70 -6.07 0.10
CA ALA A 246 -14.86 -5.63 -1.28
C ALA A 246 -14.61 -6.74 -2.29
N LEU A 247 -13.60 -7.59 -2.06
CA LEU A 247 -13.37 -8.79 -2.85
C LEU A 247 -14.59 -9.72 -2.80
N VAL A 248 -15.11 -10.00 -1.60
CA VAL A 248 -16.33 -10.82 -1.44
C VAL A 248 -17.53 -10.17 -2.15
N ALA A 249 -17.70 -8.85 -2.03
CA ALA A 249 -18.77 -8.12 -2.70
C ALA A 249 -18.67 -8.21 -4.24
N GLU A 250 -17.47 -8.12 -4.81
CA GLU A 250 -17.24 -8.25 -6.24
C GLU A 250 -17.74 -9.60 -6.78
N TYR A 251 -17.34 -10.70 -6.12
CA TYR A 251 -17.73 -12.05 -6.52
C TYR A 251 -19.20 -12.37 -6.20
N LEU A 252 -19.75 -11.87 -5.10
CA LEU A 252 -21.19 -12.03 -4.80
C LEU A 252 -22.05 -11.30 -5.83
N ASN A 253 -21.64 -10.13 -6.30
CA ASN A 253 -22.35 -9.37 -7.33
C ASN A 253 -22.31 -10.07 -8.70
N MET A 254 -21.28 -10.90 -8.97
CA MET A 254 -21.24 -11.75 -10.17
C MET A 254 -22.23 -12.92 -10.10
N LEU A 255 -22.48 -13.45 -8.90
CA LEU A 255 -23.43 -14.56 -8.67
C LEU A 255 -24.89 -14.09 -8.68
N GLU A 256 -25.21 -13.08 -7.88
CA GLU A 256 -26.59 -12.61 -7.71
C GLU A 256 -26.62 -11.08 -7.67
N ASP A 257 -27.23 -10.46 -8.68
CA ASP A 257 -27.50 -9.02 -8.68
C ASP A 257 -28.70 -8.72 -7.75
N LYS A 258 -28.39 -8.35 -6.50
CA LYS A 258 -29.38 -7.94 -5.51
C LYS A 258 -29.25 -6.46 -5.19
N PRO A 259 -30.35 -5.68 -5.24
CA PRO A 259 -30.30 -4.22 -5.09
C PRO A 259 -29.89 -3.75 -3.68
N TYR A 260 -29.97 -4.60 -2.66
CA TYR A 260 -29.56 -4.28 -1.29
C TYR A 260 -28.09 -4.63 -0.99
N LEU A 261 -27.43 -5.38 -1.88
CA LEU A 261 -26.01 -5.71 -1.78
C LEU A 261 -25.15 -4.62 -2.44
N PRO A 262 -23.90 -4.45 -2.00
CA PRO A 262 -22.98 -3.54 -2.67
C PRO A 262 -22.71 -3.97 -4.12
N ILE A 263 -22.70 -2.98 -5.02
CA ILE A 263 -22.24 -3.11 -6.40
C ILE A 263 -20.71 -3.27 -6.37
N GLY A 264 -20.25 -4.49 -6.11
CA GLY A 264 -18.84 -4.88 -6.08
C GLY A 264 -17.93 -4.01 -5.21
N CYS A 265 -16.67 -3.93 -5.60
CA CYS A 265 -15.62 -3.17 -4.92
C CYS A 265 -15.83 -1.64 -5.00
N VAL A 266 -16.52 -1.15 -6.03
CA VAL A 266 -16.77 0.30 -6.24
C VAL A 266 -17.59 0.90 -5.09
N SER A 267 -18.50 0.12 -4.50
CA SER A 267 -19.31 0.56 -3.35
C SER A 267 -18.47 0.95 -2.12
N PHE A 268 -17.21 0.53 -2.07
CA PHE A 268 -16.29 0.78 -0.96
C PHE A 268 -15.35 1.97 -1.20
N GLN A 269 -15.42 2.62 -2.38
CA GLN A 269 -14.50 3.70 -2.75
C GLN A 269 -14.53 4.90 -1.80
N ASN A 270 -15.70 5.17 -1.18
CA ASN A 270 -15.85 6.22 -0.17
C ASN A 270 -15.07 5.92 1.12
N ILE A 271 -14.83 4.64 1.42
CA ILE A 271 -13.98 4.22 2.53
C ILE A 271 -12.52 4.33 2.11
N SER A 272 -12.14 3.76 0.96
CA SER A 272 -10.76 3.78 0.50
C SER A 272 -10.67 3.67 -1.00
N SER A 273 -9.92 4.59 -1.61
CA SER A 273 -9.66 4.57 -3.06
C SER A 273 -8.82 3.37 -3.52
N ASN A 274 -8.10 2.72 -2.60
CA ASN A 274 -7.23 1.58 -2.93
C ASN A 274 -8.03 0.29 -3.19
N VAL A 275 -9.31 0.25 -2.81
CA VAL A 275 -10.15 -0.95 -2.88
C VAL A 275 -10.43 -1.41 -4.31
N LEU A 276 -10.27 -0.50 -5.27
CA LEU A 276 -10.37 -0.81 -6.70
C LEU A 276 -9.33 -1.84 -7.18
N GLU A 277 -8.28 -2.10 -6.39
CA GLU A 277 -7.34 -3.21 -6.62
C GLU A 277 -8.02 -4.59 -6.59
N GLU A 278 -9.15 -4.73 -5.90
CA GLU A 278 -9.89 -6.00 -5.79
C GLU A 278 -10.91 -6.18 -6.92
N SER A 279 -10.95 -5.28 -7.91
CA SER A 279 -11.86 -5.40 -9.04
C SER A 279 -11.51 -6.60 -9.92
N ALA A 280 -12.51 -7.38 -10.27
CA ALA A 280 -12.38 -8.61 -11.04
C ALA A 280 -12.75 -8.35 -12.51
N VAL A 281 -11.91 -7.57 -13.20
CA VAL A 281 -12.13 -7.12 -14.60
C VAL A 281 -11.18 -7.74 -15.63
N SER A 282 -10.29 -8.65 -15.22
CA SER A 282 -9.33 -9.27 -16.16
C SER A 282 -9.91 -10.49 -16.88
N ASP A 283 -9.41 -10.78 -18.08
CA ASP A 283 -9.76 -11.98 -18.85
C ASP A 283 -9.45 -13.29 -18.10
N ASP A 284 -8.58 -13.25 -17.10
CA ASP A 284 -8.22 -14.37 -16.23
C ASP A 284 -9.21 -14.62 -15.07
N VAL A 285 -10.26 -13.80 -14.92
CA VAL A 285 -11.25 -14.01 -13.86
C VAL A 285 -12.11 -15.21 -14.23
N VAL A 286 -12.12 -16.18 -13.33
CA VAL A 286 -12.96 -17.36 -13.48
C VAL A 286 -14.34 -17.07 -12.87
N SER A 287 -15.41 -17.47 -13.56
CA SER A 287 -16.77 -17.24 -13.07
C SER A 287 -16.96 -17.98 -11.73
N PRO A 288 -17.58 -17.34 -10.72
CA PRO A 288 -17.92 -18.03 -9.48
C PRO A 288 -18.97 -19.13 -9.64
N ASP A 289 -19.61 -19.26 -10.82
CA ASP A 289 -20.49 -20.40 -11.16
C ASP A 289 -19.73 -21.72 -11.36
N GLU A 290 -18.39 -21.68 -11.52
CA GLU A 290 -17.58 -22.89 -11.67
C GLU A 290 -17.32 -23.59 -10.33
N GLU A 291 -17.52 -24.92 -10.29
CA GLU A 291 -17.31 -25.74 -9.10
C GLU A 291 -15.90 -25.55 -8.48
N GLY A 292 -15.87 -25.28 -7.17
CA GLY A 292 -14.63 -25.14 -6.38
C GLY A 292 -14.18 -23.70 -6.11
N ILE A 293 -14.82 -22.70 -6.72
CA ILE A 293 -14.50 -21.27 -6.56
C ILE A 293 -15.46 -20.62 -5.57
N CYS A 294 -14.98 -19.72 -4.71
CA CYS A 294 -15.80 -19.03 -3.72
C CYS A 294 -16.56 -19.98 -2.78
N THR A 295 -16.02 -21.18 -2.54
CA THR A 295 -16.62 -22.18 -1.65
C THR A 295 -16.38 -21.88 -0.17
N GLY A 296 -15.50 -20.92 0.13
CA GLY A 296 -15.22 -20.48 1.48
C GLY A 296 -16.47 -19.92 2.18
N LYS A 297 -16.58 -20.19 3.49
CA LYS A 297 -17.68 -19.68 4.36
C LYS A 297 -17.93 -18.17 4.29
N TYR A 298 -16.95 -17.40 3.82
CA TYR A 298 -17.01 -15.95 3.74
C TYR A 298 -17.63 -15.42 2.43
N PHE A 299 -17.70 -16.23 1.37
CA PHE A 299 -18.38 -15.88 0.12
C PHE A 299 -19.89 -16.11 0.23
N THR A 300 -20.47 -15.51 1.27
CA THR A 300 -21.90 -15.53 1.58
C THR A 300 -22.28 -14.16 2.11
N GLU A 301 -23.58 -13.80 2.06
CA GLU A 301 -24.05 -12.53 2.64
C GLU A 301 -23.67 -12.39 4.12
N LEU A 302 -23.77 -13.49 4.89
CA LEU A 302 -23.36 -13.53 6.30
C LEU A 302 -21.85 -13.34 6.47
N GLY A 303 -21.05 -13.90 5.56
CA GLY A 303 -19.60 -13.71 5.52
C GLY A 303 -19.21 -12.26 5.27
N LEU A 304 -19.86 -11.61 4.28
CA LEU A 304 -19.69 -10.19 3.96
C LEU A 304 -20.04 -9.30 5.16
N VAL A 305 -21.20 -9.54 5.78
CA VAL A 305 -21.63 -8.85 7.02
C VAL A 305 -20.58 -9.01 8.12
N GLY A 306 -20.07 -10.22 8.35
CA GLY A 306 -19.05 -10.48 9.36
C GLY A 306 -17.73 -9.74 9.12
N LEU A 307 -17.30 -9.61 7.86
CA LEU A 307 -16.11 -8.83 7.48
C LEU A 307 -16.31 -7.33 7.71
N LEU A 308 -17.46 -6.80 7.31
CA LEU A 308 -17.82 -5.38 7.51
C LEU A 308 -17.92 -5.01 8.99
N GLU A 309 -18.51 -5.87 9.82
CA GLU A 309 -18.59 -5.65 11.27
C GLU A 309 -17.22 -5.63 11.93
N GLN A 310 -16.30 -6.52 11.52
CA GLN A 310 -14.92 -6.52 11.98
C GLN A 310 -14.16 -5.27 11.52
N ALA A 311 -14.35 -4.85 10.26
CA ALA A 311 -13.74 -3.63 9.73
C ALA A 311 -14.22 -2.38 10.51
N ALA A 312 -15.52 -2.27 10.77
CA ALA A 312 -16.10 -1.17 11.55
C ALA A 312 -15.56 -1.15 13.00
N TYR A 313 -15.38 -2.32 13.61
CA TYR A 313 -14.76 -2.42 14.93
C TYR A 313 -13.28 -1.97 14.90
N ALA A 314 -12.51 -2.42 13.92
CA ALA A 314 -11.11 -2.01 13.76
C ALA A 314 -10.96 -0.50 13.52
N PHE A 315 -11.84 0.12 12.71
CA PHE A 315 -11.87 1.58 12.56
C PHE A 315 -12.20 2.31 13.86
N SER A 316 -13.12 1.79 14.68
CA SER A 316 -13.40 2.35 16.00
C SER A 316 -12.16 2.31 16.92
N MET A 317 -11.42 1.20 16.91
CA MET A 317 -10.18 1.05 17.67
C MET A 317 -9.06 1.97 17.16
N ALA A 318 -9.01 2.21 15.85
CA ALA A 318 -8.11 3.17 15.22
C ALA A 318 -8.52 4.64 15.42
N GLN A 319 -9.62 4.90 16.15
CA GLN A 319 -10.22 6.22 16.29
C GLN A 319 -10.52 6.85 14.91
N MET A 320 -11.01 6.08 13.94
CA MET A 320 -11.39 6.51 12.58
C MET A 320 -12.91 6.42 12.39
N TYR A 321 -13.64 7.22 13.18
CA TYR A 321 -15.10 7.17 13.31
C TYR A 321 -15.84 7.56 12.02
N GLU A 322 -15.27 8.44 11.20
CA GLU A 322 -15.84 8.84 9.90
C GLU A 322 -15.78 7.68 8.91
N ALA A 323 -14.66 6.96 8.85
CA ALA A 323 -14.54 5.74 8.04
C ALA A 323 -15.46 4.62 8.55
N GLN A 324 -15.61 4.50 9.88
CA GLN A 324 -16.57 3.57 10.49
C GLN A 324 -18.00 3.86 10.03
N ASN A 325 -18.39 5.13 9.91
CA ASN A 325 -19.69 5.53 9.38
C ASN A 325 -19.88 5.09 7.92
N GLU A 326 -18.89 5.30 7.06
CA GLU A 326 -18.94 4.84 5.67
C GLU A 326 -19.07 3.31 5.57
N THR A 327 -18.39 2.55 6.44
CA THR A 327 -18.58 1.09 6.52
C THR A 327 -20.01 0.71 6.89
N TYR A 328 -20.62 1.39 7.86
CA TYR A 328 -21.99 1.10 8.26
C TYR A 328 -23.03 1.48 7.20
N LYS A 329 -22.78 2.47 6.35
CA LYS A 329 -23.67 2.79 5.21
C LYS A 329 -23.79 1.62 4.23
N ILE A 330 -22.76 0.80 4.09
CA ILE A 330 -22.81 -0.43 3.27
C ILE A 330 -23.59 -1.52 4.00
N LEU A 331 -23.49 -1.59 5.33
CA LEU A 331 -24.10 -2.65 6.15
C LEU A 331 -25.60 -2.44 6.39
N ILE A 332 -26.07 -1.19 6.50
CA ILE A 332 -27.45 -0.86 6.83
C ILE A 332 -28.46 -1.44 5.82
N PRO A 333 -28.31 -1.24 4.49
CA PRO A 333 -29.25 -1.78 3.50
C PRO A 333 -29.42 -3.30 3.58
N ILE A 334 -28.35 -4.03 3.89
CA ILE A 334 -28.37 -5.48 4.05
C ILE A 334 -29.27 -5.88 5.22
N HIS A 335 -29.12 -5.25 6.39
CA HIS A 335 -29.95 -5.55 7.55
C HIS A 335 -31.39 -5.03 7.45
N GLU A 336 -31.63 -3.98 6.67
CA GLU A 336 -32.98 -3.53 6.32
C GLU A 336 -33.72 -4.58 5.47
N ALA A 337 -33.04 -5.16 4.49
CA ALA A 337 -33.58 -6.27 3.69
C ALA A 337 -33.87 -7.52 4.54
N GLU A 338 -32.98 -7.87 5.48
CA GLU A 338 -33.19 -8.95 6.46
C GLU A 338 -34.30 -8.64 7.51
N ARG A 339 -34.78 -7.40 7.59
CA ARG A 339 -35.69 -6.89 8.64
C ARG A 339 -35.16 -7.11 10.06
N SER A 340 -33.84 -7.05 10.23
CA SER A 340 -33.18 -7.30 11.52
C SER A 340 -33.12 -6.03 12.38
N HIS A 341 -34.27 -5.61 12.91
CA HIS A 341 -34.39 -4.37 13.69
C HIS A 341 -33.48 -4.30 14.92
N LYS A 342 -33.16 -5.46 15.54
CA LYS A 342 -32.21 -5.53 16.66
C LYS A 342 -30.78 -5.17 16.25
N LYS A 343 -30.33 -5.65 15.09
CA LYS A 343 -28.99 -5.33 14.55
C LYS A 343 -28.94 -3.87 14.13
N LEU A 344 -29.97 -3.37 13.46
CA LEU A 344 -30.09 -1.95 13.08
C LEU A 344 -30.02 -1.04 14.31
N ALA A 345 -30.76 -1.34 15.39
CA ALA A 345 -30.69 -0.58 16.63
C ALA A 345 -29.27 -0.56 17.23
N THR A 346 -28.57 -1.70 17.19
CA THR A 346 -27.17 -1.81 17.65
C THR A 346 -26.23 -0.96 16.79
N ILE A 347 -26.37 -1.00 15.47
CA ILE A 347 -25.56 -0.21 14.52
C ILE A 347 -25.77 1.28 14.75
N HIS A 348 -27.03 1.74 14.85
CA HIS A 348 -27.32 3.14 15.12
C HIS A 348 -26.83 3.59 16.51
N GLY A 349 -26.85 2.72 17.51
CA GLY A 349 -26.20 2.98 18.81
C GLY A 349 -24.70 3.19 18.69
N LYS A 350 -23.99 2.32 17.95
CA LYS A 350 -22.55 2.47 17.68
C LYS A 350 -22.23 3.74 16.89
N LEU A 351 -23.08 4.11 15.92
CA LEU A 351 -22.94 5.36 15.16
C LEU A 351 -23.14 6.58 16.06
N GLN A 352 -24.13 6.55 16.96
CA GLN A 352 -24.32 7.62 17.94
C GLN A 352 -23.08 7.80 18.80
N GLU A 353 -22.49 6.72 19.30
CA GLU A 353 -21.25 6.75 20.07
C GLU A 353 -20.09 7.32 19.24
N ALA A 354 -19.93 6.87 18.00
CA ALA A 354 -18.89 7.34 17.08
C ALA A 354 -18.98 8.87 16.85
N PHE A 355 -20.17 9.40 16.55
CA PHE A 355 -20.38 10.84 16.38
C PHE A 355 -20.15 11.63 17.67
N GLN A 356 -20.53 11.07 18.83
CA GLN A 356 -20.21 11.70 20.12
C GLN A 356 -18.70 11.75 20.37
N GLN A 357 -17.95 10.73 19.97
CA GLN A 357 -16.49 10.74 20.08
C GLN A 357 -15.85 11.77 19.15
N ILE A 358 -16.33 11.92 17.91
CA ILE A 358 -15.88 12.99 16.99
C ILE A 358 -16.05 14.36 17.66
N ILE A 359 -17.25 14.68 18.16
CA ILE A 359 -17.53 15.97 18.81
C ILE A 359 -16.61 16.20 20.02
N LYS A 360 -16.46 15.21 20.89
CA LYS A 360 -15.62 15.31 22.10
C LYS A 360 -14.15 15.50 21.76
N GLN A 361 -13.64 14.76 20.78
CA GLN A 361 -12.22 14.76 20.44
C GLN A 361 -11.81 15.97 19.61
N ASP A 362 -12.70 16.48 18.74
CA ASP A 362 -12.47 17.73 18.00
C ASP A 362 -12.40 18.93 18.94
N GLN A 363 -13.27 18.98 19.95
CA GLN A 363 -13.23 20.03 20.98
C GLN A 363 -12.01 19.93 21.89
N ALA A 364 -11.56 18.71 22.19
CA ALA A 364 -10.43 18.50 23.10
C ALA A 364 -9.05 18.54 22.40
N GLY A 365 -8.99 18.48 21.07
CA GLY A 365 -7.75 18.42 20.30
C GLY A 365 -6.89 17.18 20.60
N LYS A 366 -7.51 16.08 21.04
CA LYS A 366 -6.80 14.88 21.56
C LYS A 366 -6.59 13.78 20.53
N ARG A 367 -7.28 13.83 19.39
CA ARG A 367 -7.15 12.82 18.35
C ARG A 367 -5.85 13.07 17.59
N MET A 368 -4.99 12.06 17.57
CA MET A 368 -3.66 12.15 16.96
C MET A 368 -3.52 11.00 15.98
N PHE A 369 -3.34 11.32 14.70
CA PHE A 369 -3.13 10.33 13.64
C PHE A 369 -1.64 10.11 13.37
N GLY A 370 -1.34 9.06 12.61
CA GLY A 370 0.03 8.66 12.33
C GLY A 370 0.91 9.78 11.76
N THR A 371 2.20 9.74 12.10
CA THR A 371 3.23 10.61 11.55
C THR A 371 3.88 9.95 10.34
N PHE A 372 4.41 10.75 9.42
CA PHE A 372 4.94 10.23 8.15
C PHE A 372 6.42 10.55 7.99
N PHE A 373 7.18 9.55 7.52
CA PHE A 373 8.61 9.66 7.26
C PHE A 373 8.92 9.08 5.89
N ARG A 374 9.69 9.80 5.07
CA ARG A 374 10.30 9.22 3.88
C ARG A 374 11.58 8.50 4.30
N VAL A 375 11.69 7.24 3.90
CA VAL A 375 12.85 6.37 4.16
C VAL A 375 13.38 5.88 2.82
N GLY A 376 14.61 6.22 2.50
CA GLY A 376 15.34 5.72 1.32
C GLY A 376 16.44 4.75 1.75
N PHE A 377 16.57 3.65 1.02
CA PHE A 377 17.58 2.62 1.27
C PHE A 377 18.63 2.66 0.16
N TYR A 378 19.91 2.68 0.51
CA TYR A 378 21.01 2.69 -0.46
C TYR A 378 22.15 1.78 -0.03
N GLY A 379 22.69 1.02 -0.97
CA GLY A 379 23.78 0.09 -0.77
C GLY A 379 23.36 -1.35 -1.05
N SER A 380 24.22 -2.08 -1.74
CA SER A 380 23.97 -3.45 -2.22
C SER A 380 23.56 -4.46 -1.14
N LYS A 381 23.87 -4.20 0.14
CA LYS A 381 23.45 -5.03 1.29
C LYS A 381 21.93 -5.10 1.48
N PHE A 382 21.20 -4.09 0.99
CA PHE A 382 19.75 -4.04 1.07
C PHE A 382 19.04 -4.92 0.03
N GLY A 383 19.77 -5.45 -0.97
CA GLY A 383 19.20 -6.34 -1.99
C GLY A 383 18.06 -5.66 -2.75
N ASP A 384 16.85 -6.25 -2.69
CA ASP A 384 15.65 -5.71 -3.33
C ASP A 384 15.27 -4.28 -2.89
N LEU A 385 15.77 -3.82 -1.73
CA LEU A 385 15.49 -2.48 -1.21
C LEU A 385 16.51 -1.44 -1.70
N ASP A 386 17.61 -1.83 -2.36
CA ASP A 386 18.65 -0.89 -2.79
C ASP A 386 18.12 0.09 -3.85
N GLY A 387 18.16 1.38 -3.54
CA GLY A 387 17.64 2.46 -4.39
C GLY A 387 16.15 2.74 -4.22
N GLU A 388 15.44 1.95 -3.41
CA GLU A 388 14.00 2.10 -3.19
C GLU A 388 13.68 3.13 -2.10
N GLU A 389 12.59 3.86 -2.31
CA GLU A 389 12.10 4.89 -1.40
C GLU A 389 10.65 4.65 -1.00
N PHE A 390 10.38 4.77 0.29
CA PHE A 390 9.06 4.55 0.86
C PHE A 390 8.65 5.72 1.74
N VAL A 391 7.35 5.98 1.79
CA VAL A 391 6.75 6.73 2.90
C VAL A 391 6.29 5.72 3.95
N TYR A 392 6.75 5.90 5.17
CA TYR A 392 6.38 5.14 6.36
C TYR A 392 5.33 5.91 7.14
N LYS A 393 4.30 5.21 7.59
CA LYS A 393 3.35 5.69 8.58
C LYS A 393 3.72 5.10 9.95
N GLU A 394 4.05 5.99 10.88
CA GLU A 394 4.35 5.67 12.27
C GLU A 394 3.21 6.11 13.20
N PRO A 395 3.18 5.67 14.45
CA PRO A 395 2.30 6.22 15.47
C PRO A 395 2.40 7.75 15.62
N ALA A 396 1.36 8.36 16.20
CA ALA A 396 1.13 9.80 16.09
C ALA A 396 2.12 10.72 16.80
N ILE A 397 2.96 10.19 17.69
CA ILE A 397 3.90 10.97 18.53
C ILE A 397 5.35 10.61 18.21
N THR A 398 5.58 9.69 17.27
CA THR A 398 6.90 9.23 16.88
C THR A 398 7.72 10.38 16.31
N LYS A 399 8.94 10.55 16.82
CA LYS A 399 9.87 11.61 16.36
C LYS A 399 10.93 11.02 15.44
N LEU A 400 11.51 11.87 14.59
CA LEU A 400 12.58 11.47 13.65
C LEU A 400 13.73 10.68 14.31
N PRO A 401 14.27 11.06 15.49
CA PRO A 401 15.34 10.30 16.12
C PRO A 401 14.91 8.90 16.58
N GLU A 402 13.64 8.71 16.93
CA GLU A 402 13.11 7.44 17.42
C GLU A 402 13.04 6.41 16.30
N ILE A 403 12.43 6.77 15.16
CA ILE A 403 12.42 5.91 13.97
C ILE A 403 13.83 5.70 13.40
N ALA A 404 14.67 6.74 13.38
CA ALA A 404 16.06 6.62 12.91
C ALA A 404 16.83 5.61 13.76
N HIS A 405 16.74 5.71 15.08
CA HIS A 405 17.40 4.77 15.98
C HIS A 405 16.81 3.35 15.89
N ARG A 406 15.49 3.21 15.73
CA ARG A 406 14.81 1.91 15.53
C ARG A 406 15.33 1.20 14.28
N LEU A 407 15.36 1.89 13.14
CA LEU A 407 15.82 1.32 11.87
C LEU A 407 17.35 1.08 11.88
N GLU A 408 18.12 2.03 12.42
CA GLU A 408 19.57 1.89 12.53
C GLU A 408 19.94 0.67 13.39
N SER A 409 19.34 0.53 14.58
CA SER A 409 19.60 -0.60 15.47
C SER A 409 19.19 -1.92 14.82
N PHE A 410 18.01 -1.96 14.20
CA PHE A 410 17.51 -3.17 13.53
C PHE A 410 18.44 -3.65 12.40
N TYR A 411 18.86 -2.75 11.52
CA TYR A 411 19.76 -3.13 10.43
C TYR A 411 21.21 -3.31 10.90
N ALA A 412 21.63 -2.63 11.97
CA ALA A 412 22.94 -2.83 12.58
C ALA A 412 23.05 -4.24 13.20
N ASP A 413 22.00 -4.74 13.85
CA ASP A 413 21.97 -6.11 14.38
C ASP A 413 22.07 -7.15 13.26
N ARG A 414 21.49 -6.86 12.08
CA ARG A 414 21.51 -7.76 10.92
C ARG A 414 22.81 -7.71 10.12
N PHE A 415 23.37 -6.53 9.89
CA PHE A 415 24.51 -6.34 8.97
C PHE A 415 25.84 -6.09 9.69
N GLY A 416 25.81 -5.68 10.96
CA GLY A 416 26.95 -5.21 11.76
C GLY A 416 26.91 -3.68 11.98
N GLN A 417 27.19 -3.24 13.21
CA GLN A 417 27.13 -1.82 13.62
C GLN A 417 27.97 -0.87 12.73
N ASP A 418 29.18 -1.27 12.35
CA ASP A 418 30.09 -0.41 11.56
C ASP A 418 29.68 -0.26 10.09
N LEU A 419 28.69 -1.05 9.64
CA LEU A 419 28.29 -1.15 8.24
C LEU A 419 27.01 -0.37 7.94
N VAL A 420 26.27 0.10 8.95
CA VAL A 420 25.03 0.86 8.78
C VAL A 420 25.25 2.32 9.12
N GLU A 421 24.76 3.22 8.28
CA GLU A 421 24.92 4.67 8.47
C GLU A 421 23.63 5.42 8.11
N VAL A 422 23.16 6.25 9.04
CA VAL A 422 21.97 7.09 8.80
C VAL A 422 22.38 8.42 8.17
N ILE A 423 21.91 8.67 6.94
CA ILE A 423 22.07 9.94 6.25
C ILE A 423 21.07 10.94 6.85
N LYS A 424 21.61 11.96 7.54
CA LYS A 424 20.82 13.02 8.18
C LYS A 424 20.40 14.13 7.21
N ASP A 425 21.13 14.29 6.12
CA ASP A 425 20.78 15.25 5.07
C ASP A 425 19.58 14.72 4.27
N SER A 426 18.65 15.61 3.93
CA SER A 426 17.47 15.31 3.10
C SER A 426 17.70 15.64 1.62
N SER A 427 18.92 16.03 1.24
CA SER A 427 19.32 16.24 -0.15
C SER A 427 19.32 14.94 -0.96
N PRO A 428 19.14 14.99 -2.29
CA PRO A 428 19.24 13.81 -3.15
C PRO A 428 20.59 13.10 -2.95
N VAL A 429 20.53 11.79 -2.73
CA VAL A 429 21.72 10.97 -2.47
C VAL A 429 22.30 10.53 -3.81
N ASP A 430 23.56 10.86 -4.02
CA ASP A 430 24.34 10.38 -5.16
C ASP A 430 25.00 9.05 -4.79
N SER A 431 24.49 7.96 -5.37
CA SER A 431 24.98 6.61 -5.12
C SER A 431 26.44 6.40 -5.52
N SER A 432 26.98 7.23 -6.43
CA SER A 432 28.40 7.15 -6.82
C SER A 432 29.37 7.61 -5.72
N ARG A 433 28.88 8.43 -4.76
CA ARG A 433 29.69 8.99 -3.67
C ARG A 433 29.64 8.14 -2.40
N LEU A 434 28.78 7.12 -2.36
CA LEU A 434 28.60 6.23 -1.22
C LEU A 434 29.64 5.10 -1.21
N HIS A 435 30.00 4.60 -0.03
CA HIS A 435 30.88 3.44 0.08
C HIS A 435 30.12 2.16 -0.33
N PRO A 436 30.64 1.37 -1.31
CA PRO A 436 29.93 0.20 -1.83
C PRO A 436 29.60 -0.90 -0.80
N ASN A 437 30.39 -0.98 0.28
CA ASN A 437 30.26 -2.01 1.32
C ASN A 437 29.39 -1.58 2.51
N LYS A 438 28.92 -0.33 2.55
CA LYS A 438 28.06 0.19 3.62
C LYS A 438 26.59 0.21 3.19
N ALA A 439 25.72 0.15 4.18
CA ALA A 439 24.28 0.26 4.08
C ALA A 439 23.85 1.63 4.61
N TYR A 440 23.31 2.47 3.73
CA TYR A 440 22.87 3.81 4.07
C TYR A 440 21.35 3.91 4.14
N ILE A 441 20.83 4.52 5.20
CA ILE A 441 19.40 4.78 5.37
C ILE A 441 19.20 6.28 5.46
N GLN A 442 18.39 6.85 4.59
CA GLN A 442 18.06 8.27 4.60
C GLN A 442 16.65 8.47 5.13
N LEU A 443 16.51 9.17 6.26
CA LEU A 443 15.22 9.45 6.87
C LEU A 443 14.91 10.94 6.83
N THR A 444 13.71 11.27 6.38
CA THR A 444 13.21 12.64 6.31
C THR A 444 11.77 12.69 6.81
N TYR A 445 11.47 13.60 7.73
CA TYR A 445 10.08 13.85 8.13
C TYR A 445 9.30 14.48 6.96
N VAL A 446 8.09 13.99 6.71
CA VAL A 446 7.23 14.50 5.64
C VAL A 446 5.84 14.83 6.17
N GLU A 447 5.24 15.89 5.65
CA GLU A 447 3.88 16.31 5.96
C GLU A 447 2.95 16.00 4.79
N PRO A 448 1.66 15.65 5.03
CA PRO A 448 0.69 15.54 3.95
C PRO A 448 0.59 16.83 3.13
N TYR A 449 0.59 16.70 1.80
CA TYR A 449 0.52 17.81 0.87
C TYR A 449 -0.81 17.85 0.13
N PHE A 450 -1.40 19.05 0.04
CA PHE A 450 -2.66 19.30 -0.64
C PHE A 450 -2.56 20.52 -1.53
N ASP A 451 -3.20 20.45 -2.69
CA ASP A 451 -3.39 21.61 -3.54
C ASP A 451 -4.44 22.56 -2.95
N LEU A 452 -4.43 23.81 -3.41
CA LEU A 452 -5.38 24.84 -2.94
C LEU A 452 -6.85 24.48 -3.20
N TYR A 453 -7.14 23.67 -4.22
CA TYR A 453 -8.51 23.23 -4.49
C TYR A 453 -8.95 22.13 -3.50
N GLU A 454 -8.08 21.16 -3.18
CA GLU A 454 -8.38 20.10 -2.21
C GLU A 454 -8.59 20.64 -0.79
N MET A 455 -7.87 21.71 -0.44
CA MET A 455 -8.02 22.38 0.85
C MET A 455 -9.41 23.01 1.06
N LYS A 456 -10.23 23.14 0.00
CA LYS A 456 -11.62 23.57 0.11
C LYS A 456 -12.53 22.45 0.61
N ASP A 457 -12.28 21.22 0.17
CA ASP A 457 -13.07 20.06 0.51
C ASP A 457 -12.57 19.38 1.79
N ARG A 458 -11.25 19.42 2.04
CA ARG A 458 -10.62 18.88 3.25
C ARG A 458 -10.70 19.90 4.40
N ILE A 459 -11.86 19.95 5.05
CA ILE A 459 -12.15 20.92 6.09
C ILE A 459 -11.67 20.40 7.45
N SER A 460 -12.07 19.18 7.82
CA SER A 460 -11.84 18.63 9.15
C SER A 460 -10.39 18.16 9.36
N TYR A 461 -10.04 17.85 10.61
CA TYR A 461 -8.75 17.26 10.93
C TYR A 461 -8.64 15.83 10.38
N PHE A 462 -9.72 15.06 10.38
CA PHE A 462 -9.77 13.74 9.75
C PHE A 462 -9.52 13.82 8.24
N ASP A 463 -10.17 14.75 7.54
CA ASP A 463 -10.01 14.89 6.08
C ASP A 463 -8.57 15.23 5.68
N LYS A 464 -7.77 15.82 6.58
CA LYS A 464 -6.36 16.13 6.32
C LYS A 464 -5.40 14.99 6.68
N ASN A 465 -5.91 13.90 7.24
CA ASN A 465 -5.13 12.74 7.70
C ASN A 465 -5.62 11.40 7.13
N TYR A 466 -6.62 11.42 6.25
CA TYR A 466 -7.21 10.23 5.65
C TYR A 466 -7.21 10.31 4.12
N ASN A 467 -7.04 9.17 3.43
CA ASN A 467 -6.83 9.09 1.99
C ASN A 467 -5.70 10.03 1.51
N LEU A 468 -4.50 9.85 2.08
CA LEU A 468 -3.31 10.66 1.82
C LEU A 468 -2.39 10.00 0.80
N ARG A 469 -2.11 10.67 -0.31
CA ARG A 469 -1.23 10.15 -1.37
C ARG A 469 0.01 11.00 -1.62
N ARG A 470 -0.03 12.27 -1.22
CA ARG A 470 1.05 13.23 -1.47
C ARG A 470 1.63 13.74 -0.17
N PHE A 471 2.95 13.79 -0.13
CA PHE A 471 3.72 14.18 1.05
C PHE A 471 4.78 15.19 0.63
N MET A 472 5.11 16.14 1.50
CA MET A 472 6.09 17.18 1.24
C MET A 472 7.12 17.26 2.37
N PHE A 473 8.37 17.48 2.00
CA PHE A 473 9.39 18.02 2.89
C PHE A 473 10.09 19.22 2.24
N ALA A 474 10.73 20.03 3.06
CA ALA A 474 11.47 21.20 2.61
C ALA A 474 12.93 21.11 3.02
N THR A 475 13.84 21.25 2.05
CA THR A 475 15.29 21.26 2.28
C THR A 475 15.83 22.67 2.02
N PRO A 476 16.40 23.34 3.03
CA PRO A 476 17.05 24.63 2.85
C PRO A 476 18.40 24.45 2.12
N PHE A 477 18.73 25.35 1.21
CA PHE A 477 20.02 25.36 0.53
C PHE A 477 20.42 26.76 0.07
N THR A 478 21.70 26.94 -0.23
CA THR A 478 22.29 28.15 -0.82
C THR A 478 22.88 27.82 -2.18
N LYS A 479 23.13 28.82 -3.04
CA LYS A 479 23.78 28.60 -4.35
C LYS A 479 25.20 28.02 -4.22
N ASP A 480 25.85 28.27 -3.09
CA ASP A 480 27.17 27.74 -2.76
C ASP A 480 27.14 26.26 -2.33
N GLY A 481 25.96 25.65 -2.22
CA GLY A 481 25.79 24.25 -1.79
C GLY A 481 25.73 24.04 -0.27
N ARG A 482 25.82 25.10 0.54
CA ARG A 482 25.59 25.03 2.00
C ARG A 482 24.09 24.94 2.30
N ALA A 483 23.70 24.20 3.35
CA ALA A 483 22.31 24.10 3.78
C ALA A 483 21.74 25.44 4.29
N HIS A 484 22.55 26.19 5.03
CA HIS A 484 22.17 27.47 5.62
C HIS A 484 23.12 28.61 5.22
N GLY A 485 22.57 29.80 4.99
CA GLY A 485 23.29 31.03 4.68
C GLY A 485 22.56 32.27 5.15
N GLU A 486 22.95 33.44 4.64
CA GLU A 486 22.27 34.71 4.91
C GLU A 486 20.83 34.71 4.35
N LEU A 487 19.94 35.54 4.92
CA LEU A 487 18.53 35.59 4.52
C LEU A 487 18.34 35.79 3.01
N THR A 488 19.16 36.64 2.39
CA THR A 488 19.10 36.97 0.95
C THR A 488 19.65 35.87 0.05
N GLU A 489 20.35 34.87 0.61
CA GLU A 489 20.97 33.76 -0.11
C GLU A 489 20.26 32.43 0.17
N GLN A 490 19.31 32.41 1.11
CA GLN A 490 18.63 31.20 1.54
C GLN A 490 17.51 30.81 0.57
N TYR A 491 17.76 29.77 -0.23
CA TYR A 491 16.73 29.10 -1.02
C TYR A 491 16.09 27.97 -0.19
N LYS A 492 14.90 27.55 -0.62
CA LYS A 492 14.18 26.42 -0.03
C LYS A 492 13.66 25.55 -1.16
N ARG A 493 14.01 24.27 -1.16
CA ARG A 493 13.47 23.27 -2.09
C ARG A 493 12.32 22.54 -1.41
N LYS A 494 11.14 22.56 -2.00
CA LYS A 494 9.99 21.75 -1.59
C LYS A 494 9.92 20.53 -2.48
N THR A 495 10.09 19.36 -1.88
CA THR A 495 10.00 18.09 -2.60
C THR A 495 8.67 17.46 -2.27
N ILE A 496 7.82 17.29 -3.28
CA ILE A 496 6.51 16.64 -3.19
C ILE A 496 6.66 15.21 -3.71
N LEU A 497 6.37 14.25 -2.85
CA LEU A 497 6.39 12.82 -3.12
C LEU A 497 4.96 12.33 -3.32
N THR A 498 4.75 11.49 -4.33
CA THR A 498 3.49 10.80 -4.56
C THR A 498 3.71 9.30 -4.37
N THR A 499 2.91 8.70 -3.50
CA THR A 499 2.95 7.27 -3.22
C THR A 499 2.08 6.48 -4.19
N ALA A 500 2.40 5.19 -4.36
CA ALA A 500 1.61 4.27 -5.19
C ALA A 500 0.13 4.25 -4.77
N ASN A 501 -0.08 4.07 -3.47
CA ASN A 501 -1.38 3.96 -2.80
C ASN A 501 -1.60 5.07 -1.78
N ALA A 502 -2.86 5.32 -1.41
CA ALA A 502 -3.22 6.29 -0.38
C ALA A 502 -3.16 5.67 1.03
N PHE A 503 -2.76 6.44 2.04
CA PHE A 503 -2.85 6.04 3.45
C PHE A 503 -4.21 6.40 4.07
N PRO A 504 -4.72 5.59 5.03
CA PRO A 504 -4.20 4.29 5.45
C PRO A 504 -4.38 3.23 4.36
N TYR A 505 -3.47 2.25 4.33
CA TYR A 505 -3.47 1.16 3.34
C TYR A 505 -3.38 -0.21 4.05
N VAL A 506 -3.35 -1.31 3.29
CA VAL A 506 -3.11 -2.66 3.83
C VAL A 506 -1.68 -2.85 4.36
N LYS A 507 -0.80 -1.86 4.16
CA LYS A 507 0.60 -1.83 4.59
C LYS A 507 0.92 -0.51 5.31
N THR A 508 1.89 -0.54 6.21
CA THR A 508 2.39 0.63 6.95
C THR A 508 3.41 1.48 6.19
N ARG A 509 3.98 0.94 5.10
CA ARG A 509 4.85 1.68 4.18
C ARG A 509 4.40 1.50 2.73
N VAL A 510 4.54 2.55 1.94
CA VAL A 510 4.13 2.58 0.52
C VAL A 510 5.25 3.22 -0.30
N SER A 511 5.55 2.63 -1.45
CA SER A 511 6.62 3.11 -2.33
C SER A 511 6.29 4.48 -2.94
N VAL A 512 7.34 5.29 -3.12
CA VAL A 512 7.26 6.57 -3.82
C VAL A 512 7.40 6.31 -5.32
N ILE A 513 6.37 6.66 -6.10
CA ILE A 513 6.33 6.42 -7.55
C ILE A 513 6.64 7.67 -8.37
N TYR A 514 6.49 8.85 -7.77
CA TYR A 514 6.66 10.11 -8.48
C TYR A 514 7.12 11.23 -7.53
N ARG A 515 7.96 12.13 -8.04
CA ARG A 515 8.51 13.27 -7.29
C ARG A 515 8.45 14.55 -8.11
N VAL A 516 8.13 15.65 -7.45
CA VAL A 516 8.17 17.01 -8.01
C VAL A 516 8.95 17.91 -7.05
N GLU A 517 9.85 18.72 -7.60
CA GLU A 517 10.63 19.66 -6.82
C GLU A 517 10.27 21.10 -7.20
N ILE A 518 9.97 21.92 -6.19
CA ILE A 518 9.67 23.34 -6.35
C ILE A 518 10.72 24.12 -5.58
N VAL A 519 11.53 24.90 -6.29
CA VAL A 519 12.55 25.76 -5.69
C VAL A 519 11.95 27.14 -5.44
N LEU A 520 12.02 27.58 -4.18
CA LEU A 520 11.63 28.91 -3.76
C LEU A 520 12.86 29.82 -3.68
N THR A 521 12.71 31.02 -4.22
CA THR A 521 13.68 32.10 -4.08
C THR A 521 13.71 32.65 -2.65
N PRO A 522 14.80 33.34 -2.24
CA PRO A 522 14.92 33.88 -0.87
C PRO A 522 13.77 34.79 -0.44
N VAL A 523 13.20 35.57 -1.37
CA VAL A 523 12.05 36.43 -1.10
C VAL A 523 10.78 35.60 -0.88
N GLU A 524 10.58 34.53 -1.64
CA GLU A 524 9.45 33.62 -1.46
C GLU A 524 9.56 32.84 -0.15
N VAL A 525 10.77 32.44 0.24
CA VAL A 525 11.05 31.85 1.55
C VAL A 525 10.63 32.79 2.67
N ALA A 526 11.05 34.06 2.59
CA ALA A 526 10.65 35.09 3.55
C ALA A 526 9.12 35.28 3.60
N ILE A 527 8.44 35.28 2.45
CA ILE A 527 6.97 35.38 2.40
C ILE A 527 6.33 34.21 3.15
N GLU A 528 6.77 32.98 2.86
CA GLU A 528 6.22 31.78 3.47
C GLU A 528 6.45 31.76 4.99
N ASP A 529 7.64 32.12 5.45
CA ASP A 529 7.98 32.12 6.88
C ASP A 529 7.14 33.15 7.65
N ILE A 530 6.92 34.34 7.08
CA ILE A 530 6.04 35.36 7.67
C ILE A 530 4.57 34.91 7.64
N GLN A 531 4.11 34.31 6.55
CA GLN A 531 2.75 33.77 6.46
C GLN A 531 2.51 32.65 7.48
N LYS A 532 3.49 31.74 7.65
CA LYS A 532 3.43 30.66 8.64
C LYS A 532 3.33 31.22 10.06
N LYS A 533 4.21 32.15 10.45
CA LYS A 533 4.13 32.83 11.75
C LYS A 533 2.82 33.58 11.96
N THR A 534 2.32 34.26 10.91
CA THR A 534 1.03 34.97 10.96
C THR A 534 -0.12 33.99 11.24
N LYS A 535 -0.10 32.82 10.59
CA LYS A 535 -1.10 31.77 10.77
C LYS A 535 -1.03 31.15 12.17
N GLU A 536 0.16 30.82 12.66
CA GLU A 536 0.38 30.30 14.02
C GLU A 536 -0.15 31.29 15.08
N LEU A 537 0.18 32.57 14.93
CA LEU A 537 -0.31 33.62 15.82
C LEU A 537 -1.83 33.79 15.75
N PHE A 538 -2.40 33.74 14.55
CA PHE A 538 -3.85 33.81 14.37
C PHE A 538 -4.55 32.64 15.06
N LEU A 539 -4.07 31.41 14.85
CA LEU A 539 -4.62 30.21 15.49
C LEU A 539 -4.56 30.31 17.02
N ALA A 540 -3.42 30.71 17.59
CA ALA A 540 -3.27 30.90 19.04
C ALA A 540 -4.19 32.01 19.58
N THR A 541 -4.49 33.05 18.79
CA THR A 541 -5.38 34.15 19.19
C THR A 541 -6.85 33.75 19.18
N THR A 542 -7.26 32.91 18.22
CA THR A 542 -8.64 32.45 18.04
C THR A 542 -8.97 31.15 18.75
N GLN A 543 -7.99 30.51 19.41
CA GLN A 543 -8.16 29.26 20.12
C GLN A 543 -9.21 29.40 21.25
N ASP A 544 -10.12 28.42 21.33
CA ASP A 544 -11.16 28.33 22.35
C ASP A 544 -11.23 26.88 22.90
N PRO A 545 -11.05 26.63 24.21
CA PRO A 545 -10.70 27.61 25.26
C PRO A 545 -9.33 28.24 25.03
N ALA A 546 -9.19 29.51 25.42
CA ALA A 546 -7.95 30.25 25.22
C ALA A 546 -6.79 29.67 26.05
N ASP A 547 -5.63 29.46 25.42
CA ASP A 547 -4.38 29.09 26.08
C ASP A 547 -3.47 30.33 26.19
N PRO A 548 -3.45 31.03 27.34
CA PRO A 548 -2.65 32.23 27.51
C PRO A 548 -1.15 31.95 27.41
N LYS A 549 -0.67 30.76 27.80
CA LYS A 549 0.77 30.44 27.75
C LYS A 549 1.22 30.23 26.31
N MET A 550 0.45 29.47 25.51
CA MET A 550 0.72 29.28 24.09
C MET A 550 0.68 30.62 23.33
N LEU A 551 -0.35 31.43 23.58
CA LEU A 551 -0.47 32.76 22.98
C LEU A 551 0.72 33.66 23.32
N GLN A 552 1.14 33.71 24.59
CA GLN A 552 2.29 34.50 25.04
C GLN A 552 3.59 34.02 24.40
N MET A 553 3.81 32.69 24.33
CA MET A 553 4.99 32.10 23.72
C MET A 553 5.10 32.48 22.23
N VAL A 554 4.02 32.30 21.45
CA VAL A 554 4.00 32.63 20.01
C VAL A 554 4.14 34.13 19.80
N LEU A 555 3.44 34.94 20.60
CA LEU A 555 3.49 36.39 20.52
C LEU A 555 4.89 36.92 20.83
N GLN A 556 5.53 36.43 21.90
CA GLN A 556 6.92 36.78 22.22
C GLN A 556 7.87 36.37 21.10
N GLY A 557 7.69 35.19 20.50
CA GLY A 557 8.46 34.75 19.31
C GLY A 557 8.23 35.58 18.04
N CYS A 558 7.22 36.44 18.01
CA CYS A 558 6.92 37.35 16.91
C CYS A 558 7.53 38.74 17.10
N ILE A 559 7.39 39.33 18.31
CA ILE A 559 7.74 40.73 18.60
C ILE A 559 8.93 40.90 19.56
N GLY A 560 9.35 39.84 20.25
CA GLY A 560 10.41 39.84 21.26
C GLY A 560 11.46 38.76 21.00
N THR A 561 11.83 38.54 19.73
CA THR A 561 12.86 37.56 19.35
C THR A 561 14.22 37.96 19.90
N THR A 562 14.82 37.10 20.73
CA THR A 562 16.15 37.31 21.33
C THR A 562 17.23 36.35 20.80
N VAL A 563 16.84 35.23 20.17
CA VAL A 563 17.75 34.12 19.81
C VAL A 563 17.92 33.93 18.29
N ASN A 564 16.84 34.10 17.51
CA ASN A 564 16.87 33.97 16.05
C ASN A 564 16.69 35.34 15.38
N GLN A 565 17.21 35.49 14.16
CA GLN A 565 16.98 36.65 13.31
C GLN A 565 15.46 36.95 13.23
N GLY A 566 15.05 38.11 13.75
CA GLY A 566 13.64 38.44 13.97
C GLY A 566 12.89 38.75 12.67
N PRO A 567 11.53 38.75 12.66
CA PRO A 567 10.75 39.17 11.49
C PRO A 567 11.13 40.56 10.94
N LEU A 568 11.66 41.43 11.80
CA LEU A 568 12.13 42.75 11.41
C LEU A 568 13.43 42.71 10.58
N GLU A 569 14.32 41.74 10.82
CA GLU A 569 15.53 41.56 10.01
C GLU A 569 15.19 41.06 8.62
N VAL A 570 14.20 40.17 8.51
CA VAL A 570 13.62 39.76 7.22
C VAL A 570 13.06 40.98 6.46
N ALA A 571 12.30 41.84 7.15
CA ALA A 571 11.80 43.08 6.54
C ALA A 571 12.95 44.00 6.12
N THR A 572 14.01 44.12 6.93
CA THR A 572 15.15 44.99 6.62
C THR A 572 15.97 44.44 5.43
N ALA A 573 16.24 43.14 5.40
CA ALA A 573 17.00 42.50 4.33
C ALA A 573 16.30 42.59 2.96
N PHE A 574 14.96 42.48 2.94
CA PHE A 574 14.21 42.43 1.69
C PHE A 574 13.41 43.70 1.36
N LEU A 575 13.17 44.65 2.26
CA LEU A 575 12.36 45.84 1.95
C LEU A 575 13.15 47.15 1.97
N THR A 576 14.46 47.12 2.30
CA THR A 576 15.30 48.33 2.30
C THR A 576 15.75 48.70 0.89
N ASP A 577 16.31 47.74 0.16
CA ASP A 577 16.79 47.92 -1.22
C ASP A 577 15.97 47.05 -2.18
N LEU A 578 15.28 47.71 -3.11
CA LEU A 578 14.47 47.03 -4.12
C LEU A 578 15.35 46.60 -5.30
N PRO A 579 15.22 45.37 -5.78
CA PRO A 579 15.91 44.94 -6.99
C PRO A 579 15.33 45.64 -8.21
N ASP A 580 16.19 45.88 -9.21
CA ASP A 580 15.79 46.49 -10.50
C ASP A 580 14.88 45.56 -11.33
N ASP A 581 14.86 44.26 -11.03
CA ASP A 581 14.02 43.29 -11.73
C ASP A 581 12.53 43.42 -11.38
N LEU A 582 11.75 43.87 -12.36
CA LEU A 582 10.29 44.00 -12.29
C LEU A 582 9.56 42.67 -12.05
N SER A 583 10.16 41.53 -12.38
CA SER A 583 9.57 40.21 -12.14
C SER A 583 9.44 39.92 -10.62
N LEU A 584 10.42 40.37 -9.84
CA LEU A 584 10.48 40.24 -8.39
C LEU A 584 9.59 41.25 -7.67
N ALA A 585 9.27 42.39 -8.29
CA ALA A 585 8.43 43.43 -7.69
C ALA A 585 7.07 42.90 -7.16
N LYS A 586 6.49 41.89 -7.83
CA LYS A 586 5.27 41.20 -7.37
C LYS A 586 5.48 40.51 -6.02
N HIS A 587 6.59 39.79 -5.85
CA HIS A 587 6.96 39.09 -4.61
C HIS A 587 7.24 40.09 -3.48
N TYR A 588 7.98 41.16 -3.74
CA TYR A 588 8.25 42.20 -2.75
C TYR A 588 6.96 42.90 -2.28
N ASN A 589 6.03 43.19 -3.19
CA ASN A 589 4.73 43.74 -2.79
C ASN A 589 3.90 42.70 -2.02
N LYS A 590 3.98 41.41 -2.34
CA LYS A 590 3.32 40.35 -1.57
C LYS A 590 3.89 40.27 -0.15
N LEU A 591 5.21 40.27 0.00
CA LEU A 591 5.91 40.30 1.30
C LEU A 591 5.47 41.50 2.14
N ARG A 592 5.40 42.68 1.52
CA ARG A 592 4.90 43.91 2.15
C ARG A 592 3.47 43.76 2.69
N LEU A 593 2.57 43.16 1.91
CA LEU A 593 1.20 42.88 2.35
C LEU A 593 1.17 41.85 3.49
N CYS A 594 2.02 40.82 3.44
CA CYS A 594 2.17 39.85 4.52
C CYS A 594 2.61 40.53 5.83
N PHE A 595 3.58 41.46 5.79
CA PHE A 595 3.98 42.22 6.97
C PHE A 595 2.89 43.16 7.51
N LYS A 596 2.04 43.73 6.65
CA LYS A 596 0.86 44.50 7.09
C LYS A 596 -0.12 43.62 7.86
N ASP A 597 -0.44 42.44 7.32
CA ASP A 597 -1.33 41.50 7.99
C ASP A 597 -0.71 40.98 9.30
N PHE A 598 0.56 40.58 9.27
CA PHE A 598 1.32 40.14 10.45
C PHE A 598 1.27 41.19 11.58
N SER A 599 1.58 42.46 11.28
CA SER A 599 1.51 43.55 12.26
C SER A 599 0.11 43.68 12.86
N LYS A 600 -0.95 43.58 12.04
CA LYS A 600 -2.33 43.63 12.52
C LYS A 600 -2.64 42.46 13.45
N LYS A 601 -2.25 41.23 13.08
CA LYS A 601 -2.44 40.03 13.90
C LYS A 601 -1.68 40.10 15.23
N CYS A 602 -0.46 40.67 15.25
CA CYS A 602 0.25 40.97 16.50
C CYS A 602 -0.53 41.94 17.39
N SER A 603 -1.13 42.99 16.83
CA SER A 603 -1.99 43.89 17.60
C SER A 603 -3.21 43.19 18.19
N ASP A 604 -3.87 42.32 17.42
CA ASP A 604 -5.06 41.61 17.85
C ASP A 604 -4.71 40.58 18.94
N ALA A 605 -3.60 39.87 18.78
CA ALA A 605 -3.04 38.95 19.79
C ALA A 605 -2.70 39.66 21.10
N LEU A 606 -2.10 40.86 21.05
CA LEU A 606 -1.81 41.67 22.25
C LEU A 606 -3.08 42.07 23.00
N LYS A 607 -4.13 42.48 22.27
CA LYS A 607 -5.43 42.81 22.87
C LYS A 607 -6.06 41.59 23.54
N LYS A 608 -6.00 40.43 22.87
CA LYS A 608 -6.49 39.17 23.43
C LYS A 608 -5.69 38.79 24.68
N ASN A 609 -4.35 38.85 24.64
CA ASN A 609 -3.52 38.56 25.81
C ASN A 609 -3.85 39.47 27.00
N ARG A 610 -4.05 40.78 26.77
CA ARG A 610 -4.47 41.73 27.82
C ARG A 610 -5.77 41.33 28.51
N SER A 611 -6.69 40.66 27.82
CA SER A 611 -7.93 40.15 28.41
C SER A 611 -7.77 38.86 29.21
N LEU A 612 -6.64 38.17 29.08
CA LEU A 612 -6.38 36.85 29.68
C LEU A 612 -5.39 36.89 30.86
N ILE A 613 -4.60 37.97 30.99
CA ILE A 613 -3.55 38.08 32.02
C ILE A 613 -4.10 38.39 33.43
N GLY A 614 -3.39 37.90 34.45
CA GLY A 614 -3.57 38.27 35.85
C GLY A 614 -2.86 39.59 36.23
N PRO A 615 -3.05 40.09 37.47
CA PRO A 615 -2.39 41.31 37.95
C PRO A 615 -0.86 41.20 38.03
N ASP A 616 -0.35 39.99 38.23
CA ASP A 616 1.07 39.59 38.27
C ASP A 616 1.77 39.66 36.90
N GLN A 617 1.02 39.61 35.80
CA GLN A 617 1.57 39.61 34.43
C GLN A 617 1.44 40.97 33.72
N LYS A 618 1.02 42.03 34.41
CA LYS A 618 0.82 43.36 33.83
C LYS A 618 2.11 43.98 33.30
N GLU A 619 3.22 43.83 34.04
CA GLU A 619 4.52 44.37 33.61
C GLU A 619 5.01 43.69 32.33
N TYR A 620 4.86 42.37 32.24
CA TYR A 620 5.18 41.59 31.05
C TYR A 620 4.35 42.03 29.83
N GLN A 621 3.04 42.25 30.01
CA GLN A 621 2.19 42.81 28.94
C GLN A 621 2.64 44.20 28.50
N HIS A 622 3.04 45.08 29.43
CA HIS A 622 3.57 46.40 29.09
C HIS A 622 4.88 46.32 28.29
N GLU A 623 5.74 45.36 28.63
CA GLU A 623 6.96 45.11 27.87
C GLU A 623 6.65 44.62 26.44
N LEU A 624 5.72 43.67 26.27
CA LEU A 624 5.27 43.22 24.95
C LEU A 624 4.66 44.36 24.12
N GLU A 625 3.85 45.23 24.73
CA GLU A 625 3.30 46.41 24.07
C GLU A 625 4.40 47.38 23.64
N ARG A 626 5.44 47.57 24.46
CA ARG A 626 6.60 48.41 24.12
C ARG A 626 7.40 47.81 22.95
N ASN A 627 7.61 46.50 22.96
CA ASN A 627 8.30 45.79 21.89
C ASN A 627 7.53 45.86 20.58
N TYR A 628 6.20 45.73 20.62
CA TYR A 628 5.34 45.92 19.46
C TYR A 628 5.39 47.34 18.91
N ARG A 629 5.36 48.39 19.76
CA ARG A 629 5.50 49.78 19.29
C ARG A 629 6.82 49.99 18.55
N ARG A 630 7.94 49.53 19.13
CA ARG A 630 9.26 49.58 18.47
C ARG A 630 9.29 48.83 17.15
N PHE A 631 8.66 47.64 17.10
CA PHE A 631 8.55 46.83 15.90
C PHE A 631 7.78 47.59 14.80
N VAL A 632 6.62 48.16 15.11
CA VAL A 632 5.79 48.92 14.17
C VAL A 632 6.51 50.19 13.69
N GLU A 633 7.17 50.93 14.59
CA GLU A 633 7.92 52.14 14.24
C GLU A 633 9.02 51.86 13.21
N ARG A 634 9.71 50.72 13.32
CA ARG A 634 10.76 50.31 12.37
C ARG A 634 10.21 49.68 11.10
N LEU A 635 9.08 48.97 11.18
CA LEU A 635 8.47 48.28 10.04
C LEU A 635 7.69 49.23 9.11
N MET A 636 6.99 50.22 9.66
CA MET A 636 6.09 51.10 8.90
C MET A 636 6.77 51.89 7.77
N PRO A 637 7.99 52.44 7.92
CA PRO A 637 8.73 53.08 6.82
C PRO A 637 8.99 52.13 5.65
N LEU A 638 9.41 50.89 5.94
CA LEU A 638 9.70 49.86 4.93
C LEU A 638 8.42 49.41 4.21
N VAL A 639 7.33 49.26 4.96
CA VAL A 639 6.07 48.73 4.44
C VAL A 639 5.24 49.77 3.67
N ASN A 640 5.44 51.06 3.94
CA ASN A 640 4.76 52.16 3.25
C ASN A 640 5.65 52.89 2.23
N ASP A 641 6.78 52.30 1.84
CA ASP A 641 7.64 52.89 0.81
C ASP A 641 6.86 53.12 -0.50
N LYS A 642 6.80 54.38 -0.91
CA LYS A 642 6.08 54.83 -2.11
C LYS A 642 6.69 54.29 -3.40
N ARG A 643 7.98 53.89 -3.40
CA ARG A 643 8.68 53.33 -4.57
C ARG A 643 8.04 52.04 -5.05
N ILE A 644 7.80 51.07 -4.15
CA ILE A 644 7.11 49.80 -4.45
C ILE A 644 5.68 50.06 -4.96
N ILE A 645 4.98 50.98 -4.29
CA ILE A 645 3.59 51.32 -4.62
C ILE A 645 3.49 51.93 -6.02
N ASN A 646 4.45 52.76 -6.41
CA ASN A 646 4.51 53.39 -7.73
C ASN A 646 4.92 52.39 -8.83
N ILE A 647 5.89 51.51 -8.57
CA ILE A 647 6.29 50.44 -9.52
C ILE A 647 5.09 49.53 -9.84
N MET A 648 4.30 49.13 -8.84
CA MET A 648 3.11 48.29 -9.02
C MET A 648 1.93 49.02 -9.68
N ARG A 649 1.84 50.35 -9.54
CA ARG A 649 0.84 51.17 -10.25
C ARG A 649 1.18 51.29 -11.74
N ASN A 650 2.46 51.37 -12.08
CA ASN A 650 2.92 51.49 -13.46
C ASN A 650 2.87 50.17 -14.24
N THR A 651 2.96 49.02 -13.59
CA THR A 651 2.82 47.67 -14.21
C THR A 651 1.36 47.21 -14.40
N ARG A 652 0.37 47.95 -13.87
CA ARG A 652 -1.06 47.71 -14.08
C ARG A 652 -1.67 48.54 -15.21
N ARG A 653 -0.92 49.49 -15.77
CA ARG A 653 -1.19 50.14 -17.05
C ARG A 653 -0.50 49.35 -18.14
#